data_AF-A0A839CVD6-F1
#
_entry.id   AF-A0A839CVD6-F1
#
_cell.length_a   1.000
_cell.length_b   1.000
_cell.length_c   1.000
_cell.angle_alpha   90.00
_cell.angle_beta   90.00
_cell.angle_gamma   90.00
#
_symmetry.space_group_name_H-M   'P 1'
#
loop_
_entity.id
_entity.type
_entity.pdbx_description
1 polymer ?
#
loop_
_entity_poly.entity_id
_entity_poly.type
_entity_poly.pdbx_seq_one_letter_code
_entity_poly.pdbx_strand_id
1 'polypeptide(L)'
;MRELIFYNRSREEINNYLAKQMLDWKSFTSLLKDAFTYKTENLITALLEHYKTNNWDIAWLCDECPLHEIKNYFGIFSKYFEADGLLAFVLKYDITSGENEVDEQKRNIHKELVKAALDKGAKLENIIGSIHYINLETLYNYSELFLTNTTADKFLDFILRCSIEQYNFDKKEYVVNEESRAKQKELVKLVLENGANIENVEIGAIPLESVLPLKELMINCGEKYFSAEAFLKATLQAYVKVKFKAEENTTVIPEHLQKLQLDLIEFAFEQGADLKNMKLKDLIGLYLSVDTAKMLLEHGLNPHALFLYRCYNTNLYNDLTKLAVEEGVKILPLEFISVHWEDLRLETMQLLIKDLSFKIDEKITLKFMHDEYRNLGAWFKEYLDTQISNTKNLELSDKMLTYNITILHLFVLKKLKKILEYVLSNFEVDLNVLNDSNQTPLFYANTSEIAELLINHGADLSVKDIDGNMWLRNPDLELIRYLKEKNLISQFSEDDKILKNHLIKGNYEHAHKLFSYGIALKPTPLKDVVDAIETSLENSVENNKYQALLNLMHKAGIKIPSKFEHMAHAFQDDFTKNDFSFLDGFTHKLAAYYLSKSEQDLKNQLAGECPMLKNDLANRSFLGKELNYSTFADFKVLCAGSILLNKIENNFDIYYQLVGKALNRLDDDFSLEVLTLNGLVPKPIEEEIAIFRGLKFNVDSEDINAWFKYGIKAFSIGENQKFLGFYVNQPWNEIDEGRWEFGGTYVSLEPNMSANFAAGLTAEDAISQDSIFIEMRISKNSPQVSGSFTFEHELIFNGIKGEEVVAVYKLDVEELNYSKKFKVISVAKNPYISDGIKPKYQVGEYIGVDQEAINKYNNLKCPTEHTANMQSMLYKDYDDFMNKYTQDQYSEDQNTLVSTYFTDRVHYGNYTIKALFGFDGFEYNMCDPEHLCC
;
A
#
# COMPACT_ATOMS: atom_id res chain seq x y z
N MET A 1 44.34 31.26 -19.74
CA MET A 1 44.42 29.77 -19.81
C MET A 1 43.09 29.11 -20.20
N ARG A 2 41.93 29.58 -19.72
CA ARG A 2 40.60 29.06 -20.17
C ARG A 2 40.33 29.28 -21.67
N GLU A 3 40.81 30.38 -22.23
CA GLU A 3 40.55 30.82 -23.63
C GLU A 3 41.15 29.92 -24.73
N LEU A 4 42.26 29.20 -24.46
CA LEU A 4 42.99 28.44 -25.48
C LEU A 4 42.62 26.95 -25.53
N ILE A 5 41.94 26.42 -24.51
CA ILE A 5 41.68 24.98 -24.41
C ILE A 5 40.56 24.56 -25.37
N PHE A 6 39.55 25.40 -25.61
CA PHE A 6 38.34 24.98 -26.36
C PHE A 6 38.25 25.52 -27.79
N TYR A 7 39.03 26.56 -28.13
CA TYR A 7 38.86 27.30 -29.39
C TYR A 7 39.10 26.46 -30.66
N ASN A 8 39.93 25.40 -30.57
CA ASN A 8 40.26 24.50 -31.68
C ASN A 8 39.89 23.03 -31.41
N ARG A 9 39.11 22.75 -30.35
CA ARG A 9 38.76 21.36 -30.00
C ARG A 9 37.47 20.92 -30.66
N SER A 10 37.40 19.62 -30.95
CA SER A 10 36.17 19.01 -31.46
C SER A 10 35.13 18.97 -30.34
N ARG A 11 33.84 18.98 -30.69
CA ARG A 11 32.73 18.90 -29.73
C ARG A 11 32.86 17.71 -28.75
N GLU A 12 33.37 16.58 -29.24
CA GLU A 12 33.57 15.37 -28.45
C GLU A 12 34.67 15.54 -27.38
N GLU A 13 35.74 16.24 -27.71
CA GLU A 13 36.81 16.57 -26.75
C GLU A 13 36.33 17.54 -25.66
N ILE A 14 35.45 18.47 -26.01
CA ILE A 14 34.83 19.40 -25.07
C ILE A 14 33.88 18.64 -24.13
N ASN A 15 32.99 17.80 -24.66
CA ASN A 15 32.04 17.02 -23.86
C ASN A 15 32.74 16.08 -22.87
N ASN A 16 33.79 15.37 -23.32
CA ASN A 16 34.60 14.51 -22.45
C ASN A 16 35.33 15.29 -21.35
N TYR A 17 35.68 16.55 -21.60
CA TYR A 17 36.25 17.42 -20.57
C TYR A 17 35.18 17.85 -19.57
N LEU A 18 34.04 18.36 -20.02
CA LEU A 18 32.94 18.83 -19.16
C LEU A 18 32.42 17.70 -18.26
N ALA A 19 32.28 16.47 -18.77
CA ALA A 19 31.84 15.31 -18.01
C ALA A 19 32.75 14.96 -16.82
N LYS A 20 34.06 15.28 -16.89
CA LYS A 20 35.03 15.01 -15.81
C LYS A 20 35.10 16.11 -14.75
N GLN A 21 34.56 17.30 -15.03
CA GLN A 21 34.76 18.48 -14.18
C GLN A 21 33.71 18.65 -13.09
N MET A 22 32.59 17.90 -13.11
CA MET A 22 31.45 18.10 -12.20
C MET A 22 31.14 19.59 -12.00
N LEU A 23 30.85 20.29 -13.10
CA LEU A 23 30.69 21.74 -13.08
C LEU A 23 29.56 22.16 -12.14
N ASP A 24 29.87 23.02 -11.18
CA ASP A 24 28.84 23.74 -10.44
C ASP A 24 28.26 24.88 -11.30
N TRP A 25 27.12 25.42 -10.86
CA TRP A 25 26.40 26.48 -11.58
C TRP A 25 27.27 27.70 -11.89
N LYS A 26 28.09 28.16 -10.92
CA LYS A 26 28.96 29.34 -11.11
C LYS A 26 30.06 29.11 -12.15
N SER A 27 30.59 27.90 -12.20
CA SER A 27 31.63 27.55 -13.18
C SER A 27 31.03 27.42 -14.58
N PHE A 28 29.81 26.86 -14.67
CA PHE A 28 29.06 26.78 -15.91
C PHE A 28 28.77 28.18 -16.51
N THR A 29 28.24 29.11 -15.73
CA THR A 29 27.89 30.45 -16.22
C THR A 29 29.10 31.24 -16.68
N SER A 30 30.21 31.14 -15.95
CA SER A 30 31.49 31.74 -16.35
C SER A 30 31.96 31.18 -17.71
N LEU A 31 31.89 29.87 -17.92
CA LEU A 31 32.28 29.24 -19.19
C LEU A 31 31.36 29.62 -20.34
N LEU A 32 30.07 29.77 -20.07
CA LEU A 32 29.08 30.18 -21.08
C LEU A 32 29.31 31.64 -21.53
N LYS A 33 29.63 32.55 -20.60
CA LYS A 33 30.03 33.93 -20.91
C LYS A 33 31.30 34.00 -21.75
N ASP A 34 32.30 33.19 -21.38
CA ASP A 34 33.53 33.06 -22.18
C ASP A 34 33.17 32.57 -23.59
N ALA A 35 32.32 31.55 -23.70
CA ALA A 35 31.93 30.97 -24.98
C ALA A 35 31.28 31.99 -25.93
N PHE A 36 30.43 32.89 -25.41
CA PHE A 36 29.87 34.01 -26.17
C PHE A 36 30.92 35.05 -26.55
N THR A 37 31.74 35.49 -25.58
CA THR A 37 32.81 36.48 -25.80
C THR A 37 33.76 36.07 -26.91
N TYR A 38 34.10 34.77 -26.95
CA TYR A 38 35.03 34.17 -27.91
C TYR A 38 34.33 33.55 -29.12
N LYS A 39 33.00 33.67 -29.23
CA LYS A 39 32.19 33.19 -30.37
C LYS A 39 32.38 31.71 -30.72
N THR A 40 32.49 30.85 -29.70
CA THR A 40 32.83 29.43 -29.88
C THR A 40 31.61 28.51 -29.92
N GLU A 41 31.07 28.26 -31.12
CA GLU A 41 29.85 27.43 -31.30
C GLU A 41 29.94 26.03 -30.68
N ASN A 42 31.07 25.34 -30.83
CA ASN A 42 31.27 23.99 -30.27
C ASN A 42 31.20 23.99 -28.74
N LEU A 43 31.71 25.04 -28.08
CA LEU A 43 31.68 25.17 -26.64
C LEU A 43 30.28 25.53 -26.14
N ILE A 44 29.59 26.47 -26.81
CA ILE A 44 28.18 26.80 -26.51
C ILE A 44 27.31 25.54 -26.62
N THR A 45 27.50 24.76 -27.68
CA THR A 45 26.77 23.52 -27.94
C THR A 45 27.01 22.48 -26.83
N ALA A 46 28.27 22.22 -26.48
CA ALA A 46 28.66 21.28 -25.44
C ALA A 46 28.12 21.68 -24.05
N LEU A 47 28.12 22.98 -23.73
CA LEU A 47 27.57 23.50 -22.48
C LEU A 47 26.05 23.30 -22.42
N LEU A 48 25.31 23.57 -23.49
CA LEU A 48 23.85 23.34 -23.54
C LEU A 48 23.48 21.85 -23.39
N GLU A 49 24.28 20.93 -23.93
CA GLU A 49 24.13 19.48 -23.71
C GLU A 49 24.37 19.07 -22.26
N HIS A 50 25.41 19.64 -21.65
CA HIS A 50 25.72 19.39 -20.24
C HIS A 50 24.62 19.92 -19.33
N TYR A 51 24.10 21.11 -19.62
CA TYR A 51 22.95 21.71 -18.92
C TYR A 51 21.72 20.78 -18.96
N LYS A 52 21.39 20.23 -20.15
CA LYS A 52 20.25 19.29 -20.31
C LYS A 52 20.45 17.99 -19.53
N THR A 53 21.65 17.41 -19.56
CA THR A 53 21.97 16.17 -18.83
C THR A 53 21.83 16.32 -17.32
N ASN A 54 22.09 17.52 -16.77
CA ASN A 54 22.01 17.79 -15.33
C ASN A 54 20.62 18.27 -14.84
N ASN A 55 19.65 18.44 -15.74
CA ASN A 55 18.29 18.86 -15.41
C ASN A 55 18.20 20.18 -14.59
N TRP A 56 19.07 21.16 -14.88
CA TRP A 56 19.10 22.46 -14.18
C TRP A 56 17.95 23.38 -14.59
N ASP A 57 17.50 24.28 -13.71
CA ASP A 57 16.40 25.22 -14.01
C ASP A 57 16.81 26.25 -15.07
N ILE A 58 15.95 26.43 -16.06
CA ILE A 58 16.15 27.36 -17.18
C ILE A 58 16.15 28.83 -16.75
N ALA A 59 15.50 29.13 -15.62
CA ALA A 59 15.51 30.46 -15.01
C ALA A 59 16.94 30.94 -14.75
N TRP A 60 17.85 30.03 -14.41
CA TRP A 60 19.22 30.38 -14.08
C TRP A 60 20.02 30.86 -15.31
N LEU A 61 19.72 30.39 -16.52
CA LEU A 61 20.41 30.88 -17.73
C LEU A 61 20.09 32.36 -18.06
N CYS A 62 18.95 32.87 -17.62
CA CYS A 62 18.45 34.22 -17.98
C CYS A 62 19.30 35.36 -17.36
N ASP A 63 19.80 35.19 -16.14
CA ASP A 63 20.54 36.24 -15.43
C ASP A 63 21.95 36.47 -16.02
N GLU A 64 22.46 35.52 -16.80
CA GLU A 64 23.88 35.42 -17.14
C GLU A 64 24.16 35.53 -18.65
N CYS A 65 23.12 35.50 -19.51
CA CYS A 65 23.26 35.53 -20.98
C CYS A 65 22.72 36.83 -21.60
N PRO A 66 23.51 37.58 -22.40
CA PRO A 66 22.99 38.74 -23.11
C PRO A 66 22.03 38.37 -24.24
N LEU A 67 20.90 39.08 -24.33
CA LEU A 67 19.84 38.89 -25.34
C LEU A 67 20.34 38.93 -26.80
N HIS A 68 21.34 39.77 -27.09
CA HIS A 68 21.93 39.87 -28.43
C HIS A 68 22.81 38.66 -28.81
N GLU A 69 23.47 38.03 -27.84
CA GLU A 69 24.24 36.80 -28.07
C GLU A 69 23.30 35.61 -28.33
N ILE A 70 22.18 35.55 -27.61
CA ILE A 70 21.15 34.52 -27.86
C ILE A 70 20.60 34.62 -29.29
N LYS A 71 20.39 35.84 -29.82
CA LYS A 71 20.00 36.02 -31.23
C LYS A 71 21.06 35.53 -32.21
N ASN A 72 22.34 35.86 -31.97
CA ASN A 72 23.44 35.42 -32.83
C ASN A 72 23.56 33.89 -32.87
N TYR A 73 23.26 33.22 -31.75
CA TYR A 73 23.33 31.76 -31.61
C TYR A 73 21.95 31.08 -31.60
N PHE A 74 20.92 31.74 -32.12
CA PHE A 74 19.54 31.24 -32.06
C PHE A 74 19.38 29.87 -32.71
N GLY A 75 20.09 29.60 -33.81
CA GLY A 75 20.09 28.30 -34.49
C GLY A 75 20.66 27.15 -33.63
N ILE A 76 21.49 27.45 -32.63
CA ILE A 76 22.01 26.48 -31.67
C ILE A 76 21.02 26.34 -30.52
N PHE A 77 20.59 27.44 -29.89
CA PHE A 77 19.62 27.44 -28.80
C PHE A 77 18.31 26.73 -29.20
N SER A 78 17.78 27.05 -30.37
CA SER A 78 16.57 26.42 -30.91
C SER A 78 16.71 24.92 -31.18
N LYS A 79 17.91 24.31 -31.21
CA LYS A 79 18.05 22.85 -31.30
C LYS A 79 17.95 22.15 -29.95
N TYR A 80 18.29 22.84 -28.86
CA TYR A 80 18.34 22.26 -27.51
C TYR A 80 17.10 22.53 -26.69
N PHE A 81 16.41 23.64 -26.95
CA PHE A 81 15.11 23.95 -26.36
C PHE A 81 13.99 23.54 -27.30
N GLU A 82 13.03 22.77 -26.77
CA GLU A 82 11.73 22.58 -27.40
C GLU A 82 11.03 23.95 -27.54
N ALA A 83 10.07 24.04 -28.47
CA ALA A 83 9.46 25.32 -28.82
C ALA A 83 8.91 26.07 -27.58
N ASP A 84 8.24 25.34 -26.69
CA ASP A 84 7.70 25.86 -25.43
C ASP A 84 8.80 26.33 -24.47
N GLY A 85 9.83 25.51 -24.23
CA GLY A 85 10.96 25.87 -23.37
C GLY A 85 11.71 27.11 -23.86
N LEU A 86 11.81 27.30 -25.18
CA LEU A 86 12.39 28.49 -25.79
C LEU A 86 11.53 29.73 -25.56
N LEU A 87 10.21 29.62 -25.71
CA LEU A 87 9.28 30.72 -25.45
C LEU A 87 9.32 31.13 -23.97
N ALA A 88 9.29 30.15 -23.05
CA ALA A 88 9.41 30.41 -21.61
C ALA A 88 10.72 31.09 -21.23
N PHE A 89 11.82 30.66 -21.85
CA PHE A 89 13.15 31.25 -21.64
C PHE A 89 13.22 32.70 -22.09
N VAL A 90 12.72 33.00 -23.29
CA VAL A 90 12.74 34.36 -23.85
C VAL A 90 11.90 35.29 -22.99
N LEU A 91 10.67 34.90 -22.62
CA LEU A 91 9.74 35.76 -21.87
C LEU A 91 10.18 36.09 -20.43
N LYS A 92 11.15 35.36 -19.86
CA LYS A 92 11.75 35.67 -18.54
C LYS A 92 12.74 36.84 -18.57
N TYR A 93 13.19 37.30 -19.74
CA TYR A 93 14.08 38.47 -19.83
C TYR A 93 13.32 39.76 -19.50
N ASP A 94 13.74 40.44 -18.43
CA ASP A 94 13.26 41.78 -18.14
C ASP A 94 13.89 42.80 -19.09
N ILE A 95 13.06 43.40 -19.94
CA ILE A 95 13.47 44.48 -20.84
C ILE A 95 12.86 45.76 -20.27
N THR A 96 13.63 46.39 -19.38
CA THR A 96 13.23 47.63 -18.73
C THR A 96 12.75 48.68 -19.73
N SER A 97 11.75 49.48 -19.33
CA SER A 97 11.07 50.51 -20.12
C SER A 97 11.92 51.78 -20.34
N GLY A 98 13.11 51.64 -20.93
CA GLY A 98 13.93 52.78 -21.36
C GLY A 98 13.60 53.24 -22.78
N GLU A 99 13.52 54.56 -22.98
CA GLU A 99 13.35 55.22 -24.29
C GLU A 99 14.67 55.37 -25.07
N ASN A 100 15.78 54.80 -24.58
CA ASN A 100 17.07 54.92 -25.26
C ASN A 100 17.19 53.90 -26.41
N GLU A 101 18.03 54.24 -27.41
CA GLU A 101 18.23 53.47 -28.64
C GLU A 101 18.72 52.02 -28.38
N VAL A 102 19.43 51.82 -27.26
CA VAL A 102 19.91 50.50 -26.83
C VAL A 102 18.76 49.59 -26.38
N ASP A 103 17.76 50.16 -25.71
CA ASP A 103 16.59 49.41 -25.24
C ASP A 103 15.60 49.11 -26.38
N GLU A 104 15.53 49.97 -27.41
CA GLU A 104 14.78 49.68 -28.65
C GLU A 104 15.38 48.50 -29.43
N GLN A 105 16.70 48.44 -29.55
CA GLN A 105 17.39 47.30 -30.17
C GLN A 105 17.14 46.00 -29.40
N LYS A 106 17.19 46.03 -28.06
CA LYS A 106 16.85 44.86 -27.23
C LYS A 106 15.41 44.40 -27.43
N ARG A 107 14.44 45.33 -27.49
CA ARG A 107 13.02 45.01 -27.75
C ARG A 107 12.81 44.36 -29.12
N ASN A 108 13.49 44.85 -30.16
CA ASN A 108 13.42 44.28 -31.50
C ASN A 108 14.00 42.86 -31.54
N ILE A 109 15.16 42.65 -30.90
CA ILE A 109 15.77 41.32 -30.78
C ILE A 109 14.84 40.35 -30.05
N HIS A 110 14.26 40.79 -28.93
CA HIS A 110 13.34 39.98 -28.15
C HIS A 110 12.06 39.64 -28.93
N LYS A 111 11.51 40.59 -29.70
CA LYS A 111 10.35 40.37 -30.57
C LYS A 111 10.61 39.28 -31.62
N GLU A 112 11.78 39.29 -32.24
CA GLU A 112 12.18 38.27 -33.22
C GLU A 112 12.30 36.88 -32.58
N LEU A 113 12.86 36.80 -31.36
CA LEU A 113 13.00 35.54 -30.63
C LEU A 113 11.65 34.96 -30.21
N VAL A 114 10.73 35.79 -29.69
CA VAL A 114 9.36 35.37 -29.37
C VAL A 114 8.64 34.85 -30.62
N LYS A 115 8.71 35.60 -31.74
CA LYS A 115 8.12 35.18 -33.01
C LYS A 115 8.70 33.85 -33.48
N ALA A 116 10.02 33.69 -33.43
CA ALA A 116 10.67 32.48 -33.89
C ALA A 116 10.33 31.24 -33.02
N ALA A 117 10.08 31.42 -31.72
CA ALA A 117 9.58 30.34 -30.87
C ALA A 117 8.14 29.94 -31.27
N LEU A 118 7.25 30.91 -31.48
CA LEU A 118 5.87 30.68 -31.93
C LEU A 118 5.82 30.02 -33.32
N ASP A 119 6.63 30.49 -34.28
CA ASP A 119 6.76 29.91 -35.63
C ASP A 119 7.23 28.44 -35.58
N LYS A 120 7.95 28.04 -34.52
CA LYS A 120 8.39 26.66 -34.26
C LYS A 120 7.29 25.79 -33.61
N GLY A 121 6.11 26.35 -33.38
CA GLY A 121 4.97 25.67 -32.76
C GLY A 121 4.91 25.80 -31.24
N ALA A 122 5.62 26.76 -30.64
CA ALA A 122 5.49 27.03 -29.21
C ALA A 122 4.07 27.46 -28.89
N LYS A 123 3.52 26.97 -27.79
CA LYS A 123 2.21 27.34 -27.32
C LYS A 123 2.31 27.97 -25.94
N LEU A 124 1.69 29.15 -25.81
CA LEU A 124 1.63 29.86 -24.54
C LEU A 124 1.02 28.99 -23.43
N GLU A 125 0.02 28.15 -23.76
CA GLU A 125 -0.67 27.27 -22.82
C GLU A 125 0.24 26.24 -22.13
N ASN A 126 1.32 25.80 -22.80
CA ASN A 126 2.24 24.78 -22.26
C ASN A 126 3.22 25.36 -21.23
N ILE A 127 3.30 26.69 -21.12
CA ILE A 127 4.29 27.38 -20.27
C ILE A 127 3.65 28.25 -19.18
N ILE A 128 2.32 28.37 -19.15
CA ILE A 128 1.61 29.21 -18.17
C ILE A 128 1.96 28.82 -16.73
N GLY A 129 2.04 27.52 -16.44
CA GLY A 129 2.35 27.02 -15.09
C GLY A 129 3.82 27.15 -14.67
N SER A 130 4.76 27.31 -15.62
CA SER A 130 6.21 27.29 -15.36
C SER A 130 6.85 28.69 -15.30
N ILE A 131 6.06 29.74 -15.50
CA ILE A 131 6.54 31.12 -15.49
C ILE A 131 5.85 31.90 -14.38
N HIS A 132 6.48 31.89 -13.20
CA HIS A 132 5.92 32.55 -12.02
C HIS A 132 5.97 34.10 -12.05
N TYR A 133 6.61 34.74 -13.05
CA TYR A 133 6.86 36.20 -13.04
C TYR A 133 7.02 36.83 -14.45
N ILE A 134 5.99 36.81 -15.31
CA ILE A 134 5.97 37.70 -16.50
C ILE A 134 5.37 39.04 -16.14
N ASN A 135 6.08 40.12 -16.48
CA ASN A 135 5.60 41.49 -16.34
C ASN A 135 4.54 41.78 -17.42
N LEU A 136 3.47 42.49 -17.03
CA LEU A 136 2.40 42.97 -17.91
C LEU A 136 2.92 43.84 -19.06
N GLU A 137 4.03 44.56 -18.85
CA GLU A 137 4.69 45.34 -19.91
C GLU A 137 5.14 44.46 -21.07
N THR A 138 5.73 43.30 -20.78
CA THR A 138 6.15 42.34 -21.80
C THR A 138 4.95 41.83 -22.58
N LEU A 139 3.83 41.53 -21.91
CA LEU A 139 2.61 41.09 -22.59
C LEU A 139 1.99 42.17 -23.46
N TYR A 140 1.99 43.42 -22.98
CA TYR A 140 1.49 44.56 -23.72
C TYR A 140 2.23 44.73 -25.06
N ASN A 141 3.57 44.68 -25.00
CA ASN A 141 4.44 44.86 -26.16
C ASN A 141 4.29 43.77 -27.25
N TYR A 142 3.79 42.59 -26.88
CA TYR A 142 3.64 41.44 -27.78
C TYR A 142 2.19 40.97 -27.96
N SER A 143 1.23 41.78 -27.53
CA SER A 143 -0.20 41.45 -27.56
C SER A 143 -0.71 41.02 -28.94
N GLU A 144 -0.32 41.71 -30.02
CA GLU A 144 -0.69 41.32 -31.40
C GLU A 144 -0.14 39.93 -31.81
N LEU A 145 1.10 39.62 -31.39
CA LEU A 145 1.74 38.34 -31.69
C LEU A 145 1.07 37.19 -30.93
N PHE A 146 0.69 37.42 -29.67
CA PHE A 146 -0.03 36.43 -28.89
C PHE A 146 -1.45 36.22 -29.42
N LEU A 147 -2.19 37.28 -29.72
CA LEU A 147 -3.54 37.19 -30.30
C LEU A 147 -3.60 36.40 -31.62
N THR A 148 -2.51 36.40 -32.40
CA THR A 148 -2.42 35.68 -33.67
C THR A 148 -1.97 34.22 -33.54
N ASN A 149 -1.34 33.84 -32.42
CA ASN A 149 -0.71 32.53 -32.23
C ASN A 149 -1.26 31.73 -31.03
N THR A 150 -2.18 32.30 -30.24
CA THR A 150 -2.92 31.60 -29.19
C THR A 150 -4.42 31.93 -29.25
N THR A 151 -5.24 31.22 -28.48
CA THR A 151 -6.67 31.56 -28.36
C THR A 151 -6.82 32.79 -27.47
N ALA A 152 -7.81 33.63 -27.78
CA ALA A 152 -8.09 34.83 -26.98
C ALA A 152 -8.37 34.46 -25.51
N ASP A 153 -9.06 33.34 -25.26
CA ASP A 153 -9.34 32.81 -23.92
C ASP A 153 -8.06 32.49 -23.13
N LYS A 154 -7.11 31.79 -23.75
CA LYS A 154 -5.83 31.43 -23.09
C LYS A 154 -4.95 32.64 -22.85
N PHE A 155 -4.98 33.62 -23.75
CA PHE A 155 -4.26 34.87 -23.52
C PHE A 155 -4.87 35.68 -22.37
N LEU A 156 -6.19 35.70 -22.27
CA LEU A 156 -6.90 36.34 -21.16
C LEU A 156 -6.57 35.68 -19.81
N ASP A 157 -6.60 34.35 -19.74
CA ASP A 157 -6.16 33.59 -18.55
C ASP A 157 -4.74 34.01 -18.12
N PHE A 158 -3.83 34.09 -19.08
CA PHE A 158 -2.45 34.48 -18.83
C PHE A 158 -2.32 35.92 -18.28
N ILE A 159 -3.04 36.89 -18.87
CA ILE A 159 -3.05 38.29 -18.43
C ILE A 159 -3.57 38.42 -17.00
N LEU A 160 -4.62 37.66 -16.64
CA LEU A 160 -5.24 37.72 -15.32
C LEU A 160 -4.37 37.06 -14.23
N ARG A 161 -3.51 36.09 -14.58
CA ARG A 161 -2.56 35.46 -13.64
C ARG A 161 -1.40 36.37 -13.25
N CYS A 162 -1.08 37.38 -14.06
CA CYS A 162 -0.05 38.37 -13.72
C CYS A 162 -0.46 39.19 -12.50
N SER A 163 0.38 39.19 -11.45
CA SER A 163 0.13 40.03 -10.28
C SER A 163 0.31 41.51 -10.63
N ILE A 164 -0.66 42.32 -10.19
CA ILE A 164 -0.59 43.78 -10.24
C ILE A 164 -0.07 44.39 -8.95
N GLU A 165 0.39 43.58 -7.99
CA GLU A 165 0.92 44.08 -6.73
C GLU A 165 2.42 44.33 -6.79
N GLN A 166 2.88 45.36 -6.09
CA GLN A 166 4.29 45.62 -5.82
C GLN A 166 4.54 45.67 -4.31
N TYR A 167 5.69 45.17 -3.87
CA TYR A 167 6.05 45.26 -2.46
C TYR A 167 6.42 46.70 -2.10
N ASN A 168 5.63 47.31 -1.22
CA ASN A 168 5.92 48.61 -0.65
C ASN A 168 6.84 48.44 0.57
N PHE A 169 8.11 48.82 0.41
CA PHE A 169 9.12 48.69 1.47
C PHE A 169 8.81 49.52 2.72
N ASP A 170 8.15 50.67 2.57
CA ASP A 170 7.83 51.57 3.68
C ASP A 170 6.69 51.01 4.53
N LYS A 171 5.65 50.47 3.88
CA LYS A 171 4.49 49.87 4.54
C LYS A 171 4.70 48.40 4.93
N LYS A 172 5.77 47.78 4.42
CA LYS A 172 6.08 46.35 4.57
C LYS A 172 4.91 45.44 4.14
N GLU A 173 4.24 45.84 3.05
CA GLU A 173 3.11 45.11 2.49
C GLU A 173 3.10 45.22 0.97
N TYR A 174 2.43 44.27 0.32
CA TYR A 174 2.13 44.38 -1.10
C TYR A 174 1.00 45.40 -1.28
N VAL A 175 1.13 46.28 -2.27
CA VAL A 175 0.12 47.26 -2.65
C VAL A 175 -0.11 47.17 -4.15
N VAL A 176 -1.34 47.41 -4.60
CA VAL A 176 -1.67 47.47 -6.02
C VAL A 176 -0.84 48.57 -6.71
N ASN A 177 -0.11 48.20 -7.76
CA ASN A 177 0.56 49.12 -8.65
C ASN A 177 -0.45 49.64 -9.69
N GLU A 178 -0.80 50.92 -9.60
CA GLU A 178 -1.81 51.53 -10.49
C GLU A 178 -1.38 51.52 -11.98
N GLU A 179 -0.08 51.56 -12.29
CA GLU A 179 0.41 51.48 -13.66
C GLU A 179 0.22 50.06 -14.23
N SER A 180 0.60 49.04 -13.44
CA SER A 180 0.36 47.64 -13.79
C SER A 180 -1.13 47.35 -13.95
N ARG A 181 -1.96 47.86 -13.03
CA ARG A 181 -3.42 47.73 -13.08
C ARG A 181 -4.00 48.37 -14.35
N ALA A 182 -3.56 49.58 -14.70
CA ALA A 182 -4.00 50.25 -15.93
C ALA A 182 -3.63 49.44 -17.18
N LYS A 183 -2.39 48.93 -17.25
CA LYS A 183 -1.93 48.07 -18.36
C LYS A 183 -2.71 46.76 -18.45
N GLN A 184 -2.97 46.11 -17.33
CA GLN A 184 -3.78 44.90 -17.30
C GLN A 184 -5.19 45.16 -17.82
N LYS A 185 -5.82 46.28 -17.43
CA LYS A 185 -7.13 46.69 -17.94
C LYS A 185 -7.15 46.88 -19.46
N GLU A 186 -6.15 47.54 -20.02
CA GLU A 186 -6.04 47.75 -21.47
C GLU A 186 -5.90 46.41 -22.22
N LEU A 187 -5.03 45.53 -21.72
CA LEU A 187 -4.84 44.20 -22.30
C LEU A 187 -6.10 43.34 -22.22
N VAL A 188 -6.76 43.30 -21.05
CA VAL A 188 -8.02 42.57 -20.88
C VAL A 188 -9.07 43.08 -21.85
N LYS A 189 -9.24 44.41 -21.97
CA LYS A 189 -10.18 45.00 -22.94
C LYS A 189 -9.86 44.58 -24.37
N LEU A 190 -8.60 44.69 -24.79
CA LEU A 190 -8.15 44.30 -26.14
C LEU A 190 -8.50 42.85 -26.44
N VAL A 191 -8.24 41.94 -25.50
CA VAL A 191 -8.45 40.50 -25.70
C VAL A 191 -9.94 40.13 -25.70
N LEU A 192 -10.75 40.78 -24.86
CA LEU A 192 -12.21 40.67 -24.90
C LEU A 192 -12.81 41.18 -26.22
N GLU A 193 -12.28 42.28 -26.78
CA GLU A 193 -12.67 42.78 -28.11
C GLU A 193 -12.33 41.81 -29.24
N ASN A 194 -11.34 40.93 -29.02
CA ASN A 194 -10.97 39.85 -29.94
C ASN A 194 -11.71 38.52 -29.65
N GLY A 195 -12.79 38.57 -28.87
CA GLY A 195 -13.71 37.45 -28.68
C GLY A 195 -13.36 36.47 -27.57
N ALA A 196 -12.49 36.87 -26.62
CA ALA A 196 -12.25 36.06 -25.43
C ALA A 196 -13.48 35.97 -24.53
N ASN A 197 -13.72 34.78 -23.97
CA ASN A 197 -14.75 34.51 -22.98
C ASN A 197 -14.12 34.25 -21.60
N ILE A 198 -14.48 35.08 -20.61
CA ILE A 198 -14.03 34.93 -19.22
C ILE A 198 -14.40 33.56 -18.65
N GLU A 199 -15.52 32.96 -19.06
CA GLU A 199 -15.96 31.67 -18.50
C GLU A 199 -15.00 30.52 -18.82
N ASN A 200 -14.18 30.67 -19.88
CA ASN A 200 -13.18 29.70 -20.34
C ASN A 200 -11.81 29.89 -19.65
N VAL A 201 -11.65 30.93 -18.83
CA VAL A 201 -10.46 31.14 -18.01
C VAL A 201 -10.41 30.05 -16.94
N GLU A 202 -9.23 29.45 -16.73
CA GLU A 202 -9.05 28.42 -15.73
C GLU A 202 -8.81 29.09 -14.37
N ILE A 203 -9.89 29.19 -13.58
CA ILE A 203 -9.90 29.98 -12.36
C ILE A 203 -9.47 29.13 -11.16
N GLY A 204 -8.63 29.70 -10.30
CA GLY A 204 -7.86 29.01 -9.26
C GLY A 204 -6.39 29.47 -9.20
N ALA A 205 -5.94 30.21 -10.22
CA ALA A 205 -4.58 30.75 -10.33
C ALA A 205 -4.51 32.27 -10.60
N ILE A 206 -5.65 32.97 -10.69
CA ILE A 206 -5.68 34.44 -10.84
C ILE A 206 -5.70 35.11 -9.45
N PRO A 207 -4.86 36.12 -9.17
CA PRO A 207 -4.93 36.90 -7.94
C PRO A 207 -6.26 37.67 -7.85
N LEU A 208 -6.81 37.81 -6.64
CA LEU A 208 -8.07 38.55 -6.41
C LEU A 208 -8.04 39.98 -6.95
N GLU A 209 -6.89 40.65 -6.88
CA GLU A 209 -6.71 42.03 -7.33
C GLU A 209 -6.85 42.16 -8.87
N SER A 210 -6.54 41.09 -9.62
CA SER A 210 -6.72 41.03 -11.07
C SER A 210 -8.19 41.03 -11.50
N VAL A 211 -9.14 40.94 -10.56
CA VAL A 211 -10.58 41.10 -10.82
C VAL A 211 -10.97 42.59 -10.86
N LEU A 212 -10.18 43.50 -10.28
CA LEU A 212 -10.46 44.95 -10.29
C LEU A 212 -10.59 45.55 -11.70
N PRO A 213 -9.71 45.23 -12.68
CA PRO A 213 -9.89 45.65 -14.06
C PRO A 213 -11.21 45.18 -14.68
N LEU A 214 -11.67 43.97 -14.35
CA LEU A 214 -12.95 43.44 -14.82
C LEU A 214 -14.12 44.26 -14.26
N LYS A 215 -14.09 44.60 -12.96
CA LYS A 215 -15.09 45.47 -12.34
C LYS A 215 -15.19 46.81 -13.07
N GLU A 216 -14.05 47.44 -13.35
CA GLU A 216 -14.03 48.72 -14.07
C GLU A 216 -14.55 48.63 -15.51
N LEU A 217 -14.24 47.54 -16.22
CA LEU A 217 -14.77 47.33 -17.57
C LEU A 217 -16.28 47.11 -17.55
N MET A 218 -16.79 46.35 -16.57
CA MET A 218 -18.23 46.13 -16.40
C MET A 218 -18.97 47.43 -16.05
N ILE A 219 -18.44 48.27 -15.17
CA ILE A 219 -19.01 49.61 -14.89
C ILE A 219 -19.15 50.44 -16.17
N ASN A 220 -18.14 50.40 -17.05
CA ASN A 220 -18.10 51.24 -18.25
C ASN A 220 -18.88 50.67 -19.44
N CYS A 221 -19.01 49.34 -19.54
CA CYS A 221 -19.51 48.66 -20.73
C CYS A 221 -20.70 47.72 -20.45
N GLY A 222 -21.16 47.61 -19.20
CA GLY A 222 -22.16 46.64 -18.78
C GLY A 222 -21.73 45.20 -19.10
N GLU A 223 -22.70 44.35 -19.43
CA GLU A 223 -22.48 42.94 -19.79
C GLU A 223 -22.02 42.73 -21.25
N LYS A 224 -21.51 43.77 -21.91
CA LYS A 224 -21.11 43.69 -23.33
C LYS A 224 -20.10 42.58 -23.60
N TYR A 225 -19.16 42.35 -22.69
CA TYR A 225 -18.05 41.41 -22.87
C TYR A 225 -18.21 40.12 -22.05
N PHE A 226 -18.91 40.18 -20.91
CA PHE A 226 -19.12 39.06 -19.99
C PHE A 226 -20.31 39.38 -19.07
N SER A 227 -21.01 38.35 -18.57
CA SER A 227 -22.15 38.54 -17.67
C SER A 227 -21.74 38.77 -16.22
N ALA A 228 -22.69 39.24 -15.40
CA ALA A 228 -22.52 39.37 -13.96
C ALA A 228 -22.15 38.02 -13.29
N GLU A 229 -22.68 36.89 -13.76
CA GLU A 229 -22.30 35.55 -13.26
C GLU A 229 -20.87 35.16 -13.61
N ALA A 230 -20.40 35.48 -14.82
CA ALA A 230 -19.00 35.24 -15.20
C ALA A 230 -18.05 36.06 -14.33
N PHE A 231 -18.42 37.29 -14.00
CA PHE A 231 -17.68 38.13 -13.05
C PHE A 231 -17.71 37.58 -11.62
N LEU A 232 -18.86 37.11 -11.15
CA LEU A 232 -19.00 36.48 -9.84
C LEU A 232 -18.14 35.21 -9.73
N LYS A 233 -18.18 34.34 -10.75
CA LYS A 233 -17.33 33.14 -10.84
C LYS A 233 -15.86 33.49 -10.71
N ALA A 234 -15.39 34.48 -11.48
CA ALA A 234 -14.00 34.95 -11.43
C ALA A 234 -13.61 35.44 -10.03
N THR A 235 -14.53 36.14 -9.34
CA THR A 235 -14.30 36.64 -7.98
C THR A 235 -14.22 35.51 -6.94
N LEU A 236 -15.11 34.52 -7.01
CA LEU A 236 -15.17 33.40 -6.06
C LEU A 236 -13.98 32.44 -6.19
N GLN A 237 -13.50 32.24 -7.43
CA GLN A 237 -12.41 31.31 -7.72
C GLN A 237 -11.02 31.97 -7.73
N ALA A 238 -10.93 33.29 -7.61
CA ALA A 238 -9.65 33.99 -7.50
C ALA A 238 -8.91 33.57 -6.22
N TYR A 239 -7.61 33.34 -6.31
CA TYR A 239 -6.81 32.99 -5.15
C TYR A 239 -6.52 34.25 -4.32
N VAL A 240 -6.52 34.08 -3.00
CA VAL A 240 -6.15 35.14 -2.07
C VAL A 240 -4.79 34.82 -1.48
N LYS A 241 -3.84 35.75 -1.60
CA LYS A 241 -2.47 35.56 -1.12
C LYS A 241 -2.44 35.52 0.42
N VAL A 242 -2.17 34.35 0.98
CA VAL A 242 -2.10 34.13 2.44
C VAL A 242 -0.75 34.57 3.01
N LYS A 243 -0.74 35.19 4.20
CA LYS A 243 0.49 35.49 4.95
C LYS A 243 0.69 34.41 6.02
N PHE A 244 1.86 33.78 6.02
CA PHE A 244 2.27 32.90 7.12
C PHE A 244 2.71 33.76 8.31
N LYS A 245 2.00 33.67 9.44
CA LYS A 245 2.42 34.26 10.71
C LYS A 245 3.20 33.22 11.51
N ALA A 246 4.52 33.41 11.56
CA ALA A 246 5.43 32.49 12.27
C ALA A 246 5.15 32.38 13.78
N GLU A 247 4.62 33.43 14.41
CA GLU A 247 4.34 33.45 15.86
C GLU A 247 3.08 32.65 16.25
N GLU A 248 2.11 32.56 15.34
CA GLU A 248 0.82 31.85 15.54
C GLU A 248 0.82 30.48 14.83
N ASN A 249 1.86 30.18 14.03
CA ASN A 249 1.94 29.04 13.12
C ASN A 249 0.69 28.87 12.22
N THR A 250 0.12 30.00 11.79
CA THR A 250 -1.11 30.04 10.98
C THR A 250 -0.95 30.92 9.75
N THR A 251 -1.50 30.47 8.63
CA THR A 251 -1.70 31.28 7.43
C THR A 251 -2.99 32.09 7.58
N VAL A 252 -2.88 33.43 7.54
CA VAL A 252 -4.02 34.34 7.66
C VAL A 252 -4.19 35.10 6.35
N ILE A 253 -5.42 35.14 5.84
CA ILE A 253 -5.79 35.99 4.70
C ILE A 253 -5.82 37.45 5.19
N PRO A 254 -5.10 38.40 4.55
CA PRO A 254 -5.13 39.81 4.93
C PRO A 254 -6.56 40.39 4.94
N GLU A 255 -6.92 41.14 5.98
CA GLU A 255 -8.27 41.70 6.18
C GLU A 255 -8.74 42.55 4.98
N HIS A 256 -7.84 43.34 4.38
CA HIS A 256 -8.16 44.16 3.22
C HIS A 256 -8.53 43.32 1.98
N LEU A 257 -7.96 42.13 1.81
CA LEU A 257 -8.30 41.22 0.69
C LEU A 257 -9.61 40.49 0.95
N GLN A 258 -9.90 40.10 2.20
CA GLN A 258 -11.21 39.56 2.56
C GLN A 258 -12.31 40.59 2.26
N LYS A 259 -12.10 41.83 2.68
CA LYS A 259 -13.01 42.93 2.40
C LYS A 259 -13.16 43.19 0.90
N LEU A 260 -12.05 43.24 0.16
CA LEU A 260 -12.09 43.39 -1.29
C LEU A 260 -12.91 42.28 -1.96
N GLN A 261 -12.76 41.02 -1.53
CA GLN A 261 -13.52 39.91 -2.10
C GLN A 261 -15.02 40.10 -1.85
N LEU A 262 -15.41 40.47 -0.64
CA LEU A 262 -16.81 40.75 -0.31
C LEU A 262 -17.37 41.91 -1.15
N ASP A 263 -16.64 43.03 -1.25
CA ASP A 263 -17.02 44.20 -2.04
C ASP A 263 -17.16 43.89 -3.55
N LEU A 264 -16.39 42.92 -4.07
CA LEU A 264 -16.48 42.47 -5.47
C LEU A 264 -17.70 41.56 -5.68
N ILE A 265 -17.98 40.66 -4.75
CA ILE A 265 -19.16 39.78 -4.83
C ILE A 265 -20.45 40.58 -4.69
N GLU A 266 -20.52 41.51 -3.74
CA GLU A 266 -21.67 42.42 -3.59
C GLU A 266 -21.92 43.20 -4.89
N PHE A 267 -20.86 43.75 -5.49
CA PHE A 267 -20.95 44.40 -6.79
C PHE A 267 -21.50 43.48 -7.89
N ALA A 268 -21.12 42.20 -7.92
CA ALA A 268 -21.65 41.25 -8.90
C ALA A 268 -23.18 41.07 -8.76
N PHE A 269 -23.68 40.98 -7.52
CA PHE A 269 -25.11 40.92 -7.25
C PHE A 269 -25.83 42.22 -7.60
N GLU A 270 -25.22 43.38 -7.34
CA GLU A 270 -25.75 44.68 -7.79
C GLU A 270 -25.88 44.76 -9.32
N GLN A 271 -25.00 44.08 -10.07
CA GLN A 271 -25.10 43.99 -11.53
C GLN A 271 -26.09 42.92 -12.01
N GLY A 272 -26.73 42.16 -11.10
CA GLY A 272 -27.79 41.22 -11.42
C GLY A 272 -27.38 39.76 -11.54
N ALA A 273 -26.21 39.37 -11.01
CA ALA A 273 -25.78 37.97 -11.00
C ALA A 273 -26.83 37.07 -10.31
N ASP A 274 -27.34 36.05 -11.01
CA ASP A 274 -28.23 35.04 -10.43
C ASP A 274 -27.48 33.71 -10.28
N LEU A 275 -27.35 33.26 -9.03
CA LEU A 275 -26.71 31.98 -8.72
C LEU A 275 -27.34 30.84 -9.52
N LYS A 276 -28.65 30.88 -9.84
CA LYS A 276 -29.39 29.76 -10.48
C LYS A 276 -28.83 29.33 -11.82
N ASN A 277 -28.13 30.23 -12.50
CA ASN A 277 -27.51 29.97 -13.80
C ASN A 277 -26.07 29.45 -13.68
N MET A 278 -25.51 29.40 -12.47
CA MET A 278 -24.13 28.98 -12.21
C MET A 278 -24.06 27.49 -11.85
N LYS A 279 -22.87 26.89 -12.00
CA LYS A 279 -22.62 25.51 -11.57
C LYS A 279 -22.19 25.47 -10.11
N LEU A 280 -22.51 24.39 -9.41
CA LEU A 280 -22.18 24.26 -7.99
C LEU A 280 -20.67 24.40 -7.72
N LYS A 281 -19.83 23.73 -8.52
CA LYS A 281 -18.36 23.82 -8.42
C LYS A 281 -17.80 25.24 -8.58
N ASP A 282 -18.56 26.13 -9.22
CA ASP A 282 -18.18 27.53 -9.43
C ASP A 282 -18.53 28.41 -8.23
N LEU A 283 -19.48 27.96 -7.38
CA LEU A 283 -19.94 28.65 -6.18
C LEU A 283 -19.14 28.25 -4.92
N ILE A 284 -18.75 26.97 -4.81
CA ILE A 284 -17.99 26.41 -3.68
C ILE A 284 -16.51 26.20 -4.06
N GLY A 285 -15.83 27.28 -4.46
CA GLY A 285 -14.42 27.26 -4.86
C GLY A 285 -13.43 27.17 -3.69
N LEU A 286 -12.17 26.81 -3.99
CA LEU A 286 -11.05 26.50 -3.06
C LEU A 286 -10.74 27.53 -1.96
N TYR A 287 -11.30 28.74 -2.04
CA TYR A 287 -11.02 29.86 -1.12
C TYR A 287 -12.28 30.40 -0.45
N LEU A 288 -13.34 29.57 -0.31
CA LEU A 288 -14.59 29.97 0.34
C LEU A 288 -14.36 30.35 1.82
N SER A 289 -14.72 31.59 2.21
CA SER A 289 -14.72 32.03 3.60
C SER A 289 -16.12 31.91 4.24
N VAL A 290 -16.21 31.95 5.57
CA VAL A 290 -17.49 31.94 6.29
C VAL A 290 -18.38 33.13 5.90
N ASP A 291 -17.80 34.32 5.76
CA ASP A 291 -18.55 35.53 5.41
C ASP A 291 -18.98 35.53 3.94
N THR A 292 -18.13 35.00 3.05
CA THR A 292 -18.50 34.73 1.65
C THR A 292 -19.68 33.77 1.58
N ALA A 293 -19.63 32.67 2.34
CA ALA A 293 -20.71 31.68 2.38
C ALA A 293 -22.03 32.29 2.87
N LYS A 294 -22.02 33.09 3.94
CA LYS A 294 -23.21 33.82 4.42
C LYS A 294 -23.83 34.70 3.34
N MET A 295 -23.02 35.49 2.65
CA MET A 295 -23.51 36.36 1.59
C MET A 295 -24.10 35.57 0.41
N LEU A 296 -23.50 34.43 0.04
CA LEU A 296 -24.07 33.56 -0.98
C LEU A 296 -25.41 32.95 -0.54
N LEU A 297 -25.54 32.55 0.74
CA LEU A 297 -26.80 32.06 1.31
C LEU A 297 -27.90 33.13 1.25
N GLU A 298 -27.59 34.38 1.62
CA GLU A 298 -28.51 35.52 1.53
C GLU A 298 -29.03 35.75 0.10
N HIS A 299 -28.22 35.42 -0.91
CA HIS A 299 -28.57 35.52 -2.32
C HIS A 299 -29.11 34.20 -2.93
N GLY A 300 -29.50 33.24 -2.09
CA GLY A 300 -30.22 32.04 -2.50
C GLY A 300 -29.37 30.82 -2.83
N LEU A 301 -28.11 30.76 -2.37
CA LEU A 301 -27.35 29.52 -2.35
C LEU A 301 -28.06 28.52 -1.45
N ASN A 302 -28.27 27.30 -1.94
CA ASN A 302 -28.84 26.23 -1.13
C ASN A 302 -27.80 25.80 -0.06
N PRO A 303 -28.12 25.79 1.24
CA PRO A 303 -27.16 25.48 2.31
C PRO A 303 -26.48 24.12 2.17
N HIS A 304 -27.14 23.15 1.52
CA HIS A 304 -26.56 21.83 1.22
C HIS A 304 -25.25 21.91 0.41
N ALA A 305 -25.05 23.00 -0.36
CA ALA A 305 -23.82 23.26 -1.09
C ALA A 305 -22.59 23.31 -0.18
N LEU A 306 -22.74 23.79 1.05
CA LEU A 306 -21.63 24.00 1.98
C LEU A 306 -21.04 22.68 2.49
N PHE A 307 -21.82 21.60 2.54
CA PHE A 307 -21.32 20.27 2.94
C PHE A 307 -20.37 19.65 1.91
N LEU A 308 -20.49 20.05 0.63
CA LEU A 308 -19.66 19.52 -0.45
C LEU A 308 -18.30 20.19 -0.57
N TYR A 309 -18.04 21.23 0.21
CA TYR A 309 -16.79 21.94 0.16
C TYR A 309 -15.65 21.08 0.73
N ARG A 310 -14.72 20.65 -0.13
CA ARG A 310 -13.52 19.90 0.29
C ARG A 310 -12.38 20.88 0.51
N CYS A 311 -11.93 21.04 1.75
CA CYS A 311 -10.73 21.83 2.06
C CYS A 311 -9.85 21.13 3.10
N TYR A 312 -8.54 21.37 3.03
CA TYR A 312 -7.57 20.86 4.00
C TYR A 312 -7.60 21.66 5.33
N ASN A 313 -8.37 22.74 5.41
CA ASN A 313 -8.52 23.54 6.63
C ASN A 313 -9.71 23.03 7.44
N THR A 314 -9.43 22.13 8.36
CA THR A 314 -10.42 21.47 9.21
C THR A 314 -11.29 22.48 9.99
N ASN A 315 -10.73 23.59 10.49
CA ASN A 315 -11.50 24.61 11.21
C ASN A 315 -12.55 25.28 10.31
N LEU A 316 -12.17 25.67 9.09
CA LEU A 316 -13.09 26.28 8.14
C LEU A 316 -14.20 25.30 7.73
N TYR A 317 -13.87 24.03 7.50
CA TYR A 317 -14.87 23.00 7.21
C TYR A 317 -15.87 22.85 8.37
N ASN A 318 -15.39 22.84 9.62
CA ASN A 318 -16.25 22.80 10.81
C ASN A 318 -17.19 24.03 10.87
N ASP A 319 -16.67 25.23 10.62
CA ASP A 319 -17.45 26.47 10.67
C ASP A 319 -18.52 26.53 9.57
N LEU A 320 -18.18 26.13 8.33
CA LEU A 320 -19.13 26.06 7.21
C LEU A 320 -20.20 24.98 7.43
N THR A 321 -19.81 23.83 7.98
CA THR A 321 -20.75 22.76 8.35
C THR A 321 -21.74 23.25 9.39
N LYS A 322 -21.26 23.94 10.43
CA LYS A 322 -22.10 24.52 11.46
C LYS A 322 -23.05 25.58 10.87
N LEU A 323 -22.54 26.47 10.02
CA LEU A 323 -23.34 27.48 9.33
C LEU A 323 -24.47 26.83 8.51
N ALA A 324 -24.17 25.77 7.76
CA ALA A 324 -25.17 25.04 6.98
C ALA A 324 -26.30 24.49 7.87
N VAL A 325 -25.94 23.86 9.00
CA VAL A 325 -26.93 23.32 9.95
C VAL A 325 -27.75 24.43 10.63
N GLU A 326 -27.16 25.60 10.92
CA GLU A 326 -27.87 26.75 11.49
C GLU A 326 -28.96 27.32 10.56
N GLU A 327 -28.84 27.12 9.25
CA GLU A 327 -29.90 27.44 8.26
C GLU A 327 -31.09 26.45 8.32
N GLY A 328 -31.05 25.46 9.22
CA GLY A 328 -32.16 24.55 9.49
C GLY A 328 -32.35 23.44 8.46
N VAL A 329 -31.33 23.16 7.64
CA VAL A 329 -31.36 22.03 6.72
C VAL A 329 -31.09 20.72 7.46
N LYS A 330 -31.72 19.63 7.00
CA LYS A 330 -31.42 18.29 7.50
C LYS A 330 -30.34 17.65 6.66
N ILE A 331 -29.39 16.96 7.27
CA ILE A 331 -28.27 16.36 6.54
C ILE A 331 -28.73 15.15 5.74
N LEU A 332 -28.38 15.13 4.45
CA LEU A 332 -28.70 14.05 3.53
C LEU A 332 -27.63 12.95 3.57
N PRO A 333 -27.95 11.73 3.10
CA PRO A 333 -27.00 10.62 3.25
C PRO A 333 -25.69 10.84 2.50
N LEU A 334 -25.72 11.42 1.29
CA LEU A 334 -24.50 11.68 0.52
C LEU A 334 -23.54 12.61 1.26
N GLU A 335 -24.08 13.68 1.86
CA GLU A 335 -23.31 14.68 2.60
C GLU A 335 -22.60 13.99 3.75
N PHE A 336 -23.36 13.23 4.54
CA PHE A 336 -22.87 12.49 5.69
C PHE A 336 -21.73 11.51 5.33
N ILE A 337 -21.88 10.79 4.22
CA ILE A 337 -20.88 9.82 3.77
C ILE A 337 -19.61 10.51 3.24
N SER A 338 -19.75 11.71 2.67
CA SER A 338 -18.62 12.49 2.15
C SER A 338 -17.80 13.21 3.22
N VAL A 339 -18.28 13.23 4.46
CA VAL A 339 -17.59 13.85 5.60
C VAL A 339 -16.30 13.11 5.95
N HIS A 340 -15.22 13.87 6.12
CA HIS A 340 -13.97 13.37 6.69
C HIS A 340 -14.07 13.39 8.21
N TRP A 341 -14.63 12.32 8.77
CA TRP A 341 -14.96 12.26 10.20
C TRP A 341 -13.76 12.49 11.11
N GLU A 342 -12.56 12.04 10.74
CA GLU A 342 -11.37 12.16 11.60
C GLU A 342 -10.95 13.62 11.87
N ASP A 343 -11.30 14.53 10.97
CA ASP A 343 -10.94 15.94 11.00
C ASP A 343 -11.97 16.84 11.72
N LEU A 344 -13.13 16.28 12.08
CA LEU A 344 -14.21 17.03 12.69
C LEU A 344 -14.06 17.17 14.21
N ARG A 345 -14.49 18.33 14.73
CA ARG A 345 -14.64 18.50 16.18
C ARG A 345 -15.83 17.69 16.67
N LEU A 346 -15.75 17.18 17.91
CA LEU A 346 -16.80 16.36 18.49
C LEU A 346 -18.15 17.10 18.53
N GLU A 347 -18.16 18.41 18.77
CA GLU A 347 -19.37 19.22 18.77
C GLU A 347 -20.03 19.28 17.39
N THR A 348 -19.23 19.45 16.32
CA THR A 348 -19.72 19.47 14.93
C THR A 348 -20.27 18.11 14.53
N MET A 349 -19.56 17.03 14.91
CA MET A 349 -20.03 15.68 14.70
C MET A 349 -21.38 15.40 15.36
N GLN A 350 -21.55 15.82 16.62
CA GLN A 350 -22.79 15.65 17.37
C GLN A 350 -23.94 16.43 16.72
N LEU A 351 -23.68 17.66 16.26
CA LEU A 351 -24.64 18.44 15.48
C LEU A 351 -25.04 17.71 14.20
N LEU A 352 -24.08 17.18 13.44
CA LEU A 352 -24.35 16.46 12.20
C LEU A 352 -25.26 15.24 12.41
N ILE A 353 -25.05 14.49 13.50
CA ILE A 353 -25.83 13.28 13.80
C ILE A 353 -27.25 13.64 14.25
N LYS A 354 -27.41 14.75 14.98
CA LYS A 354 -28.70 15.17 15.51
C LYS A 354 -29.68 15.59 14.42
N ASP A 355 -29.18 16.22 13.35
CA ASP A 355 -30.00 16.83 12.30
C ASP A 355 -30.06 15.97 11.02
N LEU A 356 -29.89 14.65 11.13
CA LEU A 356 -30.03 13.71 10.02
C LEU A 356 -31.47 13.69 9.44
N SER A 357 -31.56 13.57 8.12
CA SER A 357 -32.85 13.37 7.42
C SER A 357 -33.37 11.93 7.44
N PHE A 358 -32.55 10.98 7.88
CA PHE A 358 -32.79 9.53 7.85
C PHE A 358 -32.23 8.89 9.12
N LYS A 359 -32.58 7.63 9.41
CA LYS A 359 -32.10 6.96 10.64
C LYS A 359 -30.70 6.37 10.47
N ILE A 360 -29.97 6.25 11.57
CA ILE A 360 -28.61 5.69 11.61
C ILE A 360 -28.59 4.20 11.20
N ASP A 361 -29.66 3.49 11.51
CA ASP A 361 -29.92 2.08 11.20
C ASP A 361 -30.70 1.89 9.88
N GLU A 362 -30.97 2.97 9.13
CA GLU A 362 -31.63 2.88 7.83
C GLU A 362 -30.64 2.45 6.73
N LYS A 363 -31.09 1.58 5.82
CA LYS A 363 -30.31 1.16 4.65
C LYS A 363 -30.22 2.30 3.64
N ILE A 364 -28.99 2.73 3.33
CA ILE A 364 -28.77 3.78 2.33
C ILE A 364 -28.52 3.14 0.97
N THR A 365 -29.51 3.26 0.07
CA THR A 365 -29.36 2.83 -1.33
C THR A 365 -28.87 3.96 -2.22
N LEU A 366 -28.18 3.63 -3.31
CA LEU A 366 -27.85 4.59 -4.38
C LEU A 366 -29.06 5.39 -4.86
N LYS A 367 -30.18 4.69 -5.05
CA LYS A 367 -31.42 5.31 -5.47
C LYS A 367 -31.92 6.32 -4.44
N PHE A 368 -31.94 5.95 -3.16
CA PHE A 368 -32.35 6.86 -2.08
C PHE A 368 -31.47 8.12 -2.04
N MET A 369 -30.14 7.96 -2.08
CA MET A 369 -29.21 9.10 -2.15
C MET A 369 -29.45 9.98 -3.37
N HIS A 370 -29.60 9.35 -4.54
CA HIS A 370 -29.79 10.06 -5.79
C HIS A 370 -31.12 10.83 -5.80
N ASP A 371 -32.20 10.22 -5.31
CA ASP A 371 -33.53 10.83 -5.28
C ASP A 371 -33.58 12.03 -4.31
N GLU A 372 -33.04 11.89 -3.09
CA GLU A 372 -32.95 13.00 -2.11
C GLU A 372 -32.16 14.18 -2.67
N TYR A 373 -30.98 13.91 -3.23
CA TYR A 373 -30.07 14.96 -3.65
C TYR A 373 -30.50 15.61 -4.97
N ARG A 374 -31.15 14.86 -5.87
CA ARG A 374 -31.78 15.40 -7.08
C ARG A 374 -32.90 16.38 -6.76
N ASN A 375 -33.63 16.18 -5.66
CA ASN A 375 -34.71 17.06 -5.25
C ASN A 375 -34.23 18.44 -4.77
N LEU A 376 -32.93 18.60 -4.47
CA LEU A 376 -32.34 19.89 -4.10
C LEU A 376 -32.24 20.89 -5.26
N GLY A 377 -32.35 20.42 -6.52
CA GLY A 377 -32.38 21.26 -7.71
C GLY A 377 -31.37 20.86 -8.79
N ALA A 378 -31.36 21.64 -9.87
CA ALA A 378 -30.57 21.34 -11.07
C ALA A 378 -29.05 21.30 -10.80
N TRP A 379 -28.52 22.19 -9.94
CA TRP A 379 -27.09 22.22 -9.60
C TRP A 379 -26.61 20.90 -8.98
N PHE A 380 -27.38 20.38 -8.02
CA PHE A 380 -27.06 19.16 -7.29
C PHE A 380 -27.21 17.93 -8.16
N LYS A 381 -28.22 17.93 -9.04
CA LYS A 381 -28.36 16.89 -10.06
C LYS A 381 -27.14 16.86 -10.98
N GLU A 382 -26.71 18.01 -11.52
CA GLU A 382 -25.51 18.06 -12.38
C GLU A 382 -24.26 17.60 -11.61
N TYR A 383 -24.10 18.04 -10.36
CA TYR A 383 -23.00 17.59 -9.50
C TYR A 383 -23.01 16.07 -9.33
N LEU A 384 -24.13 15.46 -8.96
CA LEU A 384 -24.26 14.00 -8.86
C LEU A 384 -23.93 13.30 -10.17
N ASP A 385 -24.50 13.77 -11.27
CA ASP A 385 -24.31 13.18 -12.60
C ASP A 385 -22.80 13.19 -12.94
N THR A 386 -22.06 14.26 -12.61
CA THR A 386 -20.60 14.32 -12.81
C THR A 386 -19.82 13.37 -11.91
N GLN A 387 -20.23 13.20 -10.66
CA GLN A 387 -19.59 12.26 -9.73
C GLN A 387 -19.84 10.81 -10.17
N ILE A 388 -21.07 10.48 -10.57
CA ILE A 388 -21.48 9.15 -11.03
C ILE A 388 -20.86 8.81 -12.39
N SER A 389 -20.73 9.75 -13.32
CA SER A 389 -20.07 9.49 -14.61
C SER A 389 -18.57 9.22 -14.46
N ASN A 390 -17.96 9.75 -13.39
CA ASN A 390 -16.56 9.56 -13.04
C ASN A 390 -16.34 8.36 -12.10
N THR A 391 -17.25 7.38 -12.11
CA THR A 391 -17.38 6.23 -11.18
C THR A 391 -16.13 5.39 -10.92
N LYS A 392 -15.00 5.63 -11.58
CA LYS A 392 -13.69 5.10 -11.18
C LYS A 392 -13.03 5.86 -10.01
N ASN A 393 -13.50 7.06 -9.65
CA ASN A 393 -12.83 7.98 -8.71
C ASN A 393 -13.68 8.44 -7.52
N LEU A 394 -14.92 7.98 -7.37
CA LEU A 394 -15.66 8.24 -6.14
C LEU A 394 -15.03 7.41 -5.02
N GLU A 395 -14.43 8.09 -4.04
CA GLU A 395 -14.06 7.53 -2.72
C GLU A 395 -15.26 6.97 -1.93
N LEU A 396 -16.45 6.90 -2.55
CA LEU A 396 -17.53 6.00 -2.15
C LEU A 396 -17.10 4.58 -2.49
N SER A 397 -16.24 4.01 -1.64
CA SER A 397 -15.60 2.71 -1.82
C SER A 397 -16.54 1.66 -2.43
N ASP A 398 -16.02 0.84 -3.33
CA ASP A 398 -16.71 -0.29 -3.96
C ASP A 398 -17.58 -1.10 -2.98
N LYS A 399 -17.18 -1.20 -1.70
CA LYS A 399 -17.92 -1.91 -0.65
C LYS A 399 -19.26 -1.27 -0.26
N MET A 400 -19.38 0.06 -0.19
CA MET A 400 -20.66 0.72 0.15
C MET A 400 -21.73 0.45 -0.90
N LEU A 401 -21.34 0.53 -2.17
CA LEU A 401 -22.24 0.35 -3.31
C LEU A 401 -22.59 -1.12 -3.55
N THR A 402 -21.68 -2.03 -3.18
CA THR A 402 -21.86 -3.48 -3.42
C THR A 402 -22.73 -4.15 -2.36
N TYR A 403 -22.76 -3.67 -1.11
CA TYR A 403 -23.37 -4.42 0.01
C TYR A 403 -24.53 -3.72 0.75
N ASN A 404 -24.98 -2.55 0.31
CA ASN A 404 -26.15 -1.84 0.88
C ASN A 404 -26.08 -1.71 2.42
N ILE A 405 -24.98 -1.16 2.90
CA ILE A 405 -24.68 -1.02 4.33
C ILE A 405 -25.40 0.20 4.96
N THR A 406 -25.60 0.18 6.28
CA THR A 406 -26.17 1.32 7.04
C THR A 406 -25.08 2.27 7.53
N ILE A 407 -25.44 3.45 8.04
CA ILE A 407 -24.45 4.34 8.69
C ILE A 407 -23.79 3.66 9.88
N LEU A 408 -24.55 2.88 10.64
CA LEU A 408 -23.98 2.17 11.78
C LEU A 408 -22.83 1.25 11.35
N HIS A 409 -22.94 0.57 10.20
CA HIS A 409 -21.84 -0.20 9.63
C HIS A 409 -20.63 0.69 9.31
N LEU A 410 -20.84 1.90 8.79
CA LEU A 410 -19.76 2.85 8.49
C LEU A 410 -19.02 3.33 9.74
N PHE A 411 -19.74 3.68 10.81
CA PHE A 411 -19.12 4.10 12.07
C PHE A 411 -18.19 3.02 12.62
N VAL A 412 -18.66 1.77 12.55
CA VAL A 412 -17.90 0.61 13.01
C VAL A 412 -16.70 0.34 12.09
N LEU A 413 -16.92 0.28 10.77
CA LEU A 413 -15.87 0.06 9.77
C LEU A 413 -14.76 1.13 9.82
N LYS A 414 -15.15 2.40 10.02
CA LYS A 414 -14.23 3.54 10.11
C LYS A 414 -13.66 3.75 11.51
N LYS A 415 -13.93 2.84 12.46
CA LYS A 415 -13.39 2.89 13.84
C LYS A 415 -13.70 4.20 14.58
N LEU A 416 -14.85 4.82 14.30
CA LEU A 416 -15.24 6.12 14.86
C LEU A 416 -15.80 5.98 16.29
N LYS A 417 -14.95 5.55 17.24
CA LYS A 417 -15.34 5.19 18.61
C LYS A 417 -16.15 6.28 19.32
N LYS A 418 -15.66 7.52 19.34
CA LYS A 418 -16.33 8.65 20.03
C LYS A 418 -17.74 8.91 19.48
N ILE A 419 -17.91 8.73 18.17
CA ILE A 419 -19.19 8.86 17.48
C ILE A 419 -20.11 7.73 17.87
N LEU A 420 -19.61 6.50 17.82
CA LEU A 420 -20.37 5.32 18.17
C LEU A 420 -20.84 5.40 19.63
N GLU A 421 -19.99 5.82 20.57
CA GLU A 421 -20.36 6.06 21.97
C GLU A 421 -21.47 7.10 22.11
N TYR A 422 -21.34 8.24 21.41
CA TYR A 422 -22.36 9.29 21.42
C TYR A 422 -23.70 8.77 20.88
N VAL A 423 -23.67 8.08 19.74
CA VAL A 423 -24.85 7.52 19.08
C VAL A 423 -25.57 6.52 19.99
N LEU A 424 -24.84 5.55 20.53
CA LEU A 424 -25.42 4.50 21.37
C LEU A 424 -25.94 5.02 22.71
N SER A 425 -25.40 6.14 23.20
CA SER A 425 -25.84 6.76 24.46
C SER A 425 -27.05 7.68 24.30
N ASN A 426 -27.32 8.20 23.10
CA ASN A 426 -28.30 9.28 22.89
C ASN A 426 -29.45 8.90 21.93
N PHE A 427 -29.31 7.83 21.16
CA PHE A 427 -30.30 7.43 20.15
C PHE A 427 -30.67 5.95 20.32
N GLU A 428 -31.94 5.62 20.05
CA GLU A 428 -32.38 4.23 19.91
C GLU A 428 -31.97 3.75 18.51
N VAL A 429 -30.98 2.87 18.43
CA VAL A 429 -30.42 2.36 17.17
C VAL A 429 -30.50 0.83 17.16
N ASP A 430 -31.06 0.26 16.08
CA ASP A 430 -31.00 -1.19 15.89
C ASP A 430 -29.57 -1.63 15.52
N LEU A 431 -28.91 -2.31 16.45
CA LEU A 431 -27.56 -2.85 16.28
C LEU A 431 -27.50 -4.08 15.37
N ASN A 432 -28.65 -4.65 15.01
CA ASN A 432 -28.75 -5.93 14.31
C ASN A 432 -29.21 -5.77 12.86
N VAL A 433 -29.14 -4.56 12.33
CA VAL A 433 -29.44 -4.29 10.92
C VAL A 433 -28.53 -5.06 9.99
N LEU A 434 -29.12 -5.70 8.99
CA LEU A 434 -28.43 -6.63 8.09
C LEU A 434 -28.10 -5.96 6.77
N ASN A 435 -26.84 -6.00 6.33
CA ASN A 435 -26.46 -5.65 4.96
C ASN A 435 -26.91 -6.74 3.94
N ASP A 436 -26.55 -6.60 2.66
CA ASP A 436 -26.92 -7.59 1.62
C ASP A 436 -26.18 -8.93 1.75
N SER A 437 -25.08 -8.96 2.51
CA SER A 437 -24.37 -10.19 2.90
C SER A 437 -24.92 -10.80 4.20
N ASN A 438 -26.06 -10.33 4.70
CA ASN A 438 -26.66 -10.76 5.97
C ASN A 438 -25.76 -10.53 7.20
N GLN A 439 -24.91 -9.50 7.14
CA GLN A 439 -23.97 -9.12 8.19
C GLN A 439 -24.52 -7.94 9.00
N THR A 440 -24.33 -7.98 10.32
CA THR A 440 -24.60 -6.84 11.22
C THR A 440 -23.40 -5.90 11.28
N PRO A 441 -23.54 -4.68 11.83
CA PRO A 441 -22.42 -3.79 12.12
C PRO A 441 -21.29 -4.49 12.90
N LEU A 442 -21.62 -5.42 13.80
CA LEU A 442 -20.64 -6.17 14.58
C LEU A 442 -19.66 -7.00 13.72
N PHE A 443 -20.06 -7.42 12.50
CA PHE A 443 -19.14 -8.09 11.56
C PHE A 443 -17.99 -7.20 11.07
N TYR A 444 -18.11 -5.89 11.20
CA TYR A 444 -17.11 -4.92 10.78
C TYR A 444 -16.29 -4.37 11.95
N ALA A 445 -16.51 -4.88 13.17
CA ALA A 445 -15.82 -4.45 14.37
C ALA A 445 -14.39 -5.02 14.39
N ASN A 446 -13.47 -4.31 13.74
CA ASN A 446 -12.08 -4.74 13.56
C ASN A 446 -11.19 -4.52 14.81
N THR A 447 -11.73 -4.01 15.92
CA THR A 447 -11.00 -3.84 17.18
C THR A 447 -11.84 -4.36 18.33
N SER A 448 -11.18 -4.95 19.33
CA SER A 448 -11.81 -5.36 20.60
C SER A 448 -12.65 -4.24 21.19
N GLU A 449 -12.14 -3.00 21.25
CA GLU A 449 -12.86 -1.87 21.83
C GLU A 449 -14.22 -1.58 21.16
N ILE A 450 -14.29 -1.63 19.83
CA ILE A 450 -15.54 -1.37 19.09
C ILE A 450 -16.49 -2.57 19.24
N ALA A 451 -15.97 -3.79 19.18
CA ALA A 451 -16.77 -4.99 19.39
C ALA A 451 -17.38 -5.01 20.81
N GLU A 452 -16.57 -4.74 21.84
CA GLU A 452 -17.01 -4.61 23.23
C GLU A 452 -18.09 -3.56 23.40
N LEU A 453 -17.93 -2.39 22.77
CA LEU A 453 -18.91 -1.31 22.82
C LEU A 453 -20.27 -1.78 22.26
N LEU A 454 -20.29 -2.43 21.11
CA LEU A 454 -21.51 -2.98 20.50
C LEU A 454 -22.13 -4.10 21.35
N ILE A 455 -21.31 -5.02 21.87
CA ILE A 455 -21.75 -6.13 22.72
C ILE A 455 -22.43 -5.59 24.00
N ASN A 456 -21.81 -4.60 24.65
CA ASN A 456 -22.34 -3.99 25.86
C ASN A 456 -23.69 -3.28 25.64
N HIS A 457 -24.00 -2.87 24.40
CA HIS A 457 -25.27 -2.26 24.02
C HIS A 457 -26.28 -3.25 23.40
N GLY A 458 -25.99 -4.55 23.42
CA GLY A 458 -26.95 -5.60 23.05
C GLY A 458 -26.92 -6.05 21.59
N ALA A 459 -25.78 -5.92 20.91
CA ALA A 459 -25.60 -6.53 19.58
C ALA A 459 -25.79 -8.07 19.65
N ASP A 460 -26.51 -8.63 18.69
CA ASP A 460 -26.78 -10.06 18.56
C ASP A 460 -25.53 -10.78 18.03
N LEU A 461 -24.98 -11.67 18.85
CA LEU A 461 -23.77 -12.41 18.53
C LEU A 461 -24.05 -13.66 17.70
N SER A 462 -25.33 -14.05 17.56
CA SER A 462 -25.75 -15.30 16.91
C SER A 462 -25.95 -15.18 15.40
N VAL A 463 -25.92 -13.95 14.86
CA VAL A 463 -26.15 -13.70 13.44
C VAL A 463 -25.06 -14.33 12.58
N LYS A 464 -25.50 -14.95 11.48
CA LYS A 464 -24.64 -15.55 10.46
C LYS A 464 -24.80 -14.84 9.12
N ASP A 465 -23.69 -14.61 8.43
CA ASP A 465 -23.69 -14.08 7.08
C ASP A 465 -24.22 -15.09 6.04
N ILE A 466 -24.27 -14.70 4.77
CA ILE A 466 -24.71 -15.57 3.66
C ILE A 466 -23.90 -16.85 3.51
N ASP A 467 -22.64 -16.86 3.96
CA ASP A 467 -21.73 -18.02 3.94
C ASP A 467 -21.86 -18.86 5.24
N GLY A 468 -22.78 -18.46 6.12
CA GLY A 468 -23.03 -19.09 7.40
C GLY A 468 -21.90 -18.86 8.41
N ASN A 469 -21.14 -17.77 8.28
CA ASN A 469 -20.09 -17.38 9.22
C ASN A 469 -20.65 -16.40 10.26
N MET A 470 -20.21 -16.53 11.50
CA MET A 470 -20.49 -15.54 12.56
C MET A 470 -19.53 -14.35 12.47
N TRP A 471 -19.83 -13.25 13.17
CA TRP A 471 -19.00 -12.03 13.18
C TRP A 471 -17.58 -12.25 13.71
N LEU A 472 -17.39 -13.24 14.60
CA LEU A 472 -16.14 -13.55 15.29
C LEU A 472 -15.13 -14.31 14.41
N ARG A 473 -14.89 -13.88 13.17
CA ARG A 473 -14.11 -14.67 12.18
C ARG A 473 -12.63 -14.80 12.51
N ASN A 474 -11.99 -13.70 12.89
CA ASN A 474 -10.59 -13.63 13.30
C ASN A 474 -10.49 -12.70 14.53
N PRO A 475 -10.82 -13.19 15.72
CA PRO A 475 -10.82 -12.34 16.90
C PRO A 475 -9.40 -12.17 17.46
N ASP A 476 -9.07 -10.96 17.87
CA ASP A 476 -7.88 -10.75 18.69
C ASP A 476 -8.04 -11.42 20.07
N LEU A 477 -6.92 -11.63 20.76
CA LEU A 477 -6.91 -12.34 22.04
C LEU A 477 -7.61 -11.57 23.16
N GLU A 478 -7.60 -10.23 23.11
CA GLU A 478 -8.24 -9.38 24.11
C GLU A 478 -9.77 -9.54 24.03
N LEU A 479 -10.31 -9.54 22.82
CA LEU A 479 -11.73 -9.79 22.58
C LEU A 479 -12.15 -11.17 23.07
N ILE A 480 -11.35 -12.22 22.85
CA ILE A 480 -11.69 -13.56 23.34
C ILE A 480 -11.62 -13.64 24.86
N ARG A 481 -10.63 -13.00 25.49
CA ARG A 481 -10.57 -12.87 26.95
C ARG A 481 -11.83 -12.17 27.48
N TYR A 482 -12.20 -11.04 26.89
CA TYR A 482 -13.44 -10.33 27.22
C TYR A 482 -14.68 -11.23 27.07
N LEU A 483 -14.85 -11.91 25.93
CA LEU A 483 -15.98 -12.81 25.70
C LEU A 483 -16.04 -13.94 26.72
N LYS A 484 -14.88 -14.47 27.13
CA LYS A 484 -14.78 -15.49 28.19
C LYS A 484 -15.19 -14.92 29.54
N GLU A 485 -14.67 -13.77 29.93
CA GLU A 485 -15.03 -13.09 31.19
C GLU A 485 -16.52 -12.76 31.28
N LYS A 486 -17.15 -12.42 30.15
CA LYS A 486 -18.59 -12.18 30.03
C LYS A 486 -19.42 -13.46 29.88
N ASN A 487 -18.80 -14.65 29.87
CA ASN A 487 -19.45 -15.95 29.63
C ASN A 487 -20.19 -16.06 28.28
N LEU A 488 -19.74 -15.31 27.27
CA LEU A 488 -20.35 -15.26 25.93
C LEU A 488 -19.80 -16.30 24.96
N ILE A 489 -18.68 -16.98 25.29
CA ILE A 489 -18.06 -18.01 24.43
C ILE A 489 -19.03 -19.14 24.05
N SER A 490 -19.96 -19.49 24.96
CA SER A 490 -20.97 -20.52 24.73
C SER A 490 -21.85 -20.26 23.49
N GLN A 491 -22.02 -19.00 23.09
CA GLN A 491 -22.79 -18.62 21.89
C GLN A 491 -22.10 -19.01 20.59
N PHE A 492 -20.78 -19.26 20.63
CA PHE A 492 -19.97 -19.69 19.49
C PHE A 492 -19.68 -21.21 19.52
N SER A 493 -20.19 -21.94 20.51
CA SER A 493 -19.86 -23.35 20.76
C SER A 493 -20.27 -24.31 19.62
N GLU A 494 -21.19 -23.89 18.75
CA GLU A 494 -21.59 -24.70 17.59
C GLU A 494 -20.74 -24.45 16.35
N ASP A 495 -19.93 -23.40 16.30
CA ASP A 495 -19.13 -23.02 15.14
C ASP A 495 -17.64 -23.24 15.40
N ASP A 496 -17.12 -24.39 14.98
CA ASP A 496 -15.69 -24.70 15.05
C ASP A 496 -14.90 -24.13 13.86
N LYS A 497 -15.55 -23.42 12.92
CA LYS A 497 -14.89 -22.85 11.75
C LYS A 497 -13.79 -21.87 12.12
N ILE A 498 -13.98 -21.06 13.17
CA ILE A 498 -13.00 -20.05 13.60
C ILE A 498 -11.71 -20.73 14.06
N LEU A 499 -11.83 -21.70 14.95
CA LEU A 499 -10.72 -22.52 15.43
C LEU A 499 -10.06 -23.25 14.26
N LYS A 500 -10.84 -23.87 13.38
CA LYS A 500 -10.33 -24.57 12.19
C LYS A 500 -9.63 -23.64 11.21
N ASN A 501 -10.12 -22.42 11.00
CA ASN A 501 -9.51 -21.43 10.12
C ASN A 501 -8.08 -21.10 10.59
N HIS A 502 -7.88 -20.88 11.90
CA HIS A 502 -6.53 -20.72 12.45
C HIS A 502 -5.68 -21.98 12.26
N LEU A 503 -6.26 -23.16 12.47
CA LEU A 503 -5.55 -24.43 12.32
C LEU A 503 -5.13 -24.70 10.86
N ILE A 504 -6.00 -24.53 9.87
CA ILE A 504 -5.69 -24.76 8.45
C ILE A 504 -4.67 -23.75 7.92
N LYS A 505 -4.61 -22.54 8.50
CA LYS A 505 -3.57 -21.55 8.22
C LYS A 505 -2.24 -21.85 8.91
N GLY A 506 -2.18 -22.88 9.76
CA GLY A 506 -0.99 -23.26 10.54
C GLY A 506 -0.75 -22.41 11.79
N ASN A 507 -1.74 -21.65 12.26
CA ASN A 507 -1.69 -20.85 13.48
C ASN A 507 -2.12 -21.68 14.69
N TYR A 508 -1.37 -22.74 14.99
CA TYR A 508 -1.77 -23.76 15.98
C TYR A 508 -1.86 -23.24 17.41
N GLU A 509 -0.99 -22.31 17.81
CA GLU A 509 -1.07 -21.62 19.11
C GLU A 509 -2.41 -20.91 19.28
N HIS A 510 -2.81 -20.11 18.28
CA HIS A 510 -4.07 -19.38 18.31
C HIS A 510 -5.27 -20.34 18.31
N ALA A 511 -5.22 -21.39 17.47
CA ALA A 511 -6.25 -22.42 17.46
C ALA A 511 -6.37 -23.15 18.82
N HIS A 512 -5.24 -23.45 19.47
CA HIS A 512 -5.23 -24.04 20.81
C HIS A 512 -5.80 -23.09 21.87
N LYS A 513 -5.46 -21.79 21.79
CA LYS A 513 -5.98 -20.78 22.72
C LYS A 513 -7.50 -20.61 22.61
N LEU A 514 -8.03 -20.62 21.37
CA LEU A 514 -9.48 -20.66 21.13
C LEU A 514 -10.12 -21.93 21.73
N PHE A 515 -9.47 -23.07 21.56
CA PHE A 515 -9.91 -24.33 22.18
C PHE A 515 -9.90 -24.26 23.71
N SER A 516 -8.83 -23.74 24.33
CA SER A 516 -8.70 -23.63 25.79
C SER A 516 -9.69 -22.64 26.40
N TYR A 517 -10.17 -21.68 25.61
CA TYR A 517 -11.24 -20.76 25.98
C TYR A 517 -12.65 -21.33 25.80
N GLY A 518 -12.78 -22.53 25.24
CA GLY A 518 -14.03 -23.30 25.19
C GLY A 518 -14.72 -23.32 23.83
N ILE A 519 -14.06 -22.84 22.76
CA ILE A 519 -14.56 -23.04 21.40
C ILE A 519 -14.45 -24.52 21.04
N ALA A 520 -15.56 -25.10 20.57
CA ALA A 520 -15.60 -26.52 20.24
C ALA A 520 -14.69 -26.85 19.06
N LEU A 521 -14.06 -28.03 19.11
CA LEU A 521 -13.38 -28.65 17.96
C LEU A 521 -14.22 -29.85 17.52
N LYS A 522 -14.79 -29.82 16.31
CA LYS A 522 -15.53 -30.95 15.73
C LYS A 522 -14.64 -31.63 14.69
N PRO A 523 -13.93 -32.71 15.03
CA PRO A 523 -12.89 -33.26 14.16
C PRO A 523 -13.49 -33.82 12.87
N THR A 524 -13.04 -33.28 11.73
CA THR A 524 -13.33 -33.82 10.39
C THR A 524 -12.04 -33.97 9.57
N PRO A 525 -11.06 -34.78 10.04
CA PRO A 525 -9.66 -34.70 9.60
C PRO A 525 -9.44 -34.64 8.09
N LEU A 526 -10.13 -35.52 7.34
CA LEU A 526 -10.01 -35.56 5.88
C LEU A 526 -10.49 -34.26 5.24
N LYS A 527 -11.68 -33.79 5.63
CA LYS A 527 -12.25 -32.54 5.12
C LYS A 527 -11.38 -31.36 5.52
N ASP A 528 -10.91 -31.32 6.76
CA ASP A 528 -10.11 -30.19 7.26
C ASP A 528 -8.77 -30.06 6.52
N VAL A 529 -8.14 -31.18 6.10
CA VAL A 529 -6.94 -31.15 5.25
C VAL A 529 -7.28 -30.77 3.80
N VAL A 530 -8.43 -31.20 3.27
CA VAL A 530 -8.90 -30.78 1.93
C VAL A 530 -9.16 -29.27 1.91
N ASP A 531 -9.94 -28.77 2.87
CA ASP A 531 -10.27 -27.35 3.03
C ASP A 531 -8.98 -26.52 3.20
N ALA A 532 -7.97 -27.04 3.92
CA ALA A 532 -6.66 -26.40 4.02
C ALA A 532 -5.94 -26.31 2.67
N ILE A 533 -5.93 -27.39 1.87
CA ILE A 533 -5.33 -27.36 0.52
C ILE A 533 -6.04 -26.35 -0.37
N GLU A 534 -7.37 -26.41 -0.44
CA GLU A 534 -8.19 -25.57 -1.31
C GLU A 534 -8.07 -24.09 -0.95
N THR A 535 -8.37 -23.76 0.31
CA THR A 535 -8.29 -22.37 0.83
C THR A 535 -6.92 -21.78 0.57
N SER A 536 -5.88 -22.59 0.70
CA SER A 536 -4.53 -22.04 0.71
C SER A 536 -3.89 -22.02 -0.67
N LEU A 537 -4.31 -22.88 -1.61
CA LEU A 537 -4.01 -22.73 -3.04
C LEU A 537 -4.68 -21.51 -3.66
N GLU A 538 -5.94 -21.23 -3.30
CA GLU A 538 -6.65 -20.03 -3.74
C GLU A 538 -5.90 -18.77 -3.33
N ASN A 539 -5.44 -18.78 -2.08
CA ASN A 539 -4.73 -17.67 -1.52
C ASN A 539 -3.26 -17.64 -2.00
N SER A 540 -2.58 -18.75 -2.28
CA SER A 540 -1.16 -18.81 -2.66
C SER A 540 -0.83 -17.90 -3.85
N VAL A 541 0.25 -17.14 -3.76
CA VAL A 541 0.76 -16.25 -4.83
C VAL A 541 1.95 -16.87 -5.56
N GLU A 542 2.30 -18.11 -5.22
CA GLU A 542 3.44 -18.81 -5.78
C GLU A 542 3.16 -19.27 -7.20
N ASN A 543 4.13 -19.01 -8.08
CA ASN A 543 4.07 -19.51 -9.45
C ASN A 543 4.27 -21.03 -9.46
N ASN A 544 3.65 -21.72 -10.41
CA ASN A 544 3.67 -23.19 -10.50
C ASN A 544 3.03 -23.92 -9.30
N LYS A 545 2.26 -23.25 -8.43
CA LYS A 545 1.60 -23.85 -7.24
C LYS A 545 0.75 -25.09 -7.54
N TYR A 546 0.00 -25.08 -8.63
CA TYR A 546 -0.82 -26.24 -8.99
C TYR A 546 0.02 -27.39 -9.54
N GLN A 547 1.09 -27.08 -10.25
CA GLN A 547 2.05 -28.07 -10.74
C GLN A 547 2.79 -28.75 -9.58
N ALA A 548 3.16 -27.97 -8.55
CA ALA A 548 3.70 -28.52 -7.32
C ALA A 548 2.74 -29.52 -6.68
N LEU A 549 1.46 -29.18 -6.60
CA LEU A 549 0.43 -30.09 -6.08
C LEU A 549 0.31 -31.38 -6.91
N LEU A 550 0.31 -31.30 -8.24
CA LEU A 550 0.29 -32.47 -9.13
C LEU A 550 1.52 -33.38 -8.92
N ASN A 551 2.71 -32.79 -8.77
CA ASN A 551 3.93 -33.52 -8.49
C ASN A 551 3.86 -34.24 -7.13
N LEU A 552 3.29 -33.60 -6.11
CA LEU A 552 3.03 -34.26 -4.83
C LEU A 552 2.03 -35.41 -4.97
N MET A 553 0.98 -35.25 -5.76
CA MET A 553 0.02 -36.33 -6.04
C MET A 553 0.70 -37.52 -6.73
N HIS A 554 1.52 -37.25 -7.73
CA HIS A 554 2.29 -38.29 -8.41
C HIS A 554 3.25 -39.01 -7.44
N LYS A 555 4.01 -38.27 -6.63
CA LYS A 555 4.91 -38.81 -5.58
C LYS A 555 4.16 -39.61 -4.51
N ALA A 556 2.91 -39.26 -4.24
CA ALA A 556 2.01 -40.02 -3.37
C ALA A 556 1.46 -41.31 -4.03
N GLY A 557 1.78 -41.57 -5.30
CA GLY A 557 1.28 -42.72 -6.06
C GLY A 557 -0.15 -42.55 -6.56
N ILE A 558 -0.68 -41.32 -6.56
CA ILE A 558 -2.03 -41.02 -7.01
C ILE A 558 -2.03 -40.96 -8.55
N LYS A 559 -2.69 -41.91 -9.20
CA LYS A 559 -2.78 -41.97 -10.66
C LYS A 559 -3.60 -40.80 -11.20
N ILE A 560 -2.94 -39.91 -11.93
CA ILE A 560 -3.55 -38.83 -12.71
C ILE A 560 -4.07 -39.42 -14.03
N PRO A 561 -5.33 -39.19 -14.45
CA PRO A 561 -5.84 -39.67 -15.73
C PRO A 561 -5.01 -39.15 -16.91
N SER A 562 -4.77 -39.98 -17.93
CA SER A 562 -3.94 -39.66 -19.09
C SER A 562 -4.31 -38.35 -19.79
N LYS A 563 -5.60 -37.99 -19.82
CA LYS A 563 -6.09 -36.72 -20.36
C LYS A 563 -5.55 -35.46 -19.63
N PHE A 564 -5.06 -35.60 -18.40
CA PHE A 564 -4.50 -34.54 -17.57
C PHE A 564 -3.00 -34.73 -17.31
N GLU A 565 -2.38 -35.78 -17.86
CA GLU A 565 -0.97 -36.10 -17.65
C GLU A 565 -0.03 -35.04 -18.24
N HIS A 566 -0.45 -34.38 -19.33
CA HIS A 566 0.24 -33.23 -19.91
C HIS A 566 0.41 -32.06 -18.94
N MET A 567 -0.52 -31.90 -17.98
CA MET A 567 -0.47 -30.83 -16.99
C MET A 567 0.71 -31.04 -16.04
N ALA A 568 0.96 -32.29 -15.61
CA ALA A 568 2.07 -32.64 -14.72
C ALA A 568 3.47 -32.42 -15.33
N HIS A 569 3.55 -32.03 -16.61
CA HIS A 569 4.79 -31.80 -17.34
C HIS A 569 4.87 -30.40 -17.97
N ALA A 570 3.88 -29.54 -17.73
CA ALA A 570 3.83 -28.18 -18.25
C ALA A 570 4.38 -27.17 -17.22
N PHE A 571 5.41 -26.42 -17.61
CA PHE A 571 6.04 -25.39 -16.78
C PHE A 571 5.51 -24.01 -17.19
N GLN A 572 4.28 -23.67 -16.81
CA GLN A 572 3.68 -22.37 -17.07
C GLN A 572 2.73 -21.96 -15.93
N ASP A 573 2.65 -20.65 -15.69
CA ASP A 573 1.81 -20.05 -14.64
C ASP A 573 0.37 -19.73 -15.10
N ASP A 574 0.05 -20.08 -16.34
CA ASP A 574 -1.22 -19.73 -16.99
C ASP A 574 -2.43 -20.57 -16.54
N PHE A 575 -2.21 -21.56 -15.66
CA PHE A 575 -3.32 -22.40 -15.21
C PHE A 575 -4.19 -21.69 -14.17
N THR A 576 -5.46 -21.52 -14.50
CA THR A 576 -6.45 -20.92 -13.61
C THR A 576 -7.12 -21.96 -12.72
N LYS A 577 -7.79 -21.50 -11.65
CA LYS A 577 -8.64 -22.36 -10.81
C LYS A 577 -9.67 -23.16 -11.63
N ASN A 578 -10.18 -22.58 -12.72
CA ASN A 578 -11.18 -23.22 -13.57
C ASN A 578 -10.61 -24.41 -14.34
N ASP A 579 -9.35 -24.33 -14.77
CA ASP A 579 -8.62 -25.41 -15.44
C ASP A 579 -8.37 -26.60 -14.50
N PHE A 580 -8.47 -26.36 -13.19
CA PHE A 580 -8.18 -27.31 -12.12
C PHE A 580 -9.41 -27.79 -11.33
N SER A 581 -10.63 -27.48 -11.78
CA SER A 581 -11.89 -27.94 -11.15
C SER A 581 -12.03 -29.47 -11.01
N PHE A 582 -11.19 -30.26 -11.70
CA PHE A 582 -11.14 -31.72 -11.54
C PHE A 582 -10.33 -32.18 -10.33
N LEU A 583 -9.54 -31.29 -9.70
CA LEU A 583 -8.65 -31.61 -8.58
C LEU A 583 -9.38 -32.01 -7.31
N ASP A 584 -10.64 -31.59 -7.09
CA ASP A 584 -11.39 -31.87 -5.86
C ASP A 584 -11.27 -33.36 -5.45
N GLY A 585 -11.46 -34.28 -6.40
CA GLY A 585 -11.35 -35.72 -6.14
C GLY A 585 -9.92 -36.24 -5.88
N PHE A 586 -8.89 -35.52 -6.34
CA PHE A 586 -7.48 -35.84 -6.11
C PHE A 586 -6.96 -35.23 -4.81
N THR A 587 -7.43 -34.03 -4.46
CA THR A 587 -7.16 -33.37 -3.18
C THR A 587 -7.59 -34.24 -2.02
N HIS A 588 -8.74 -34.91 -2.10
CA HIS A 588 -9.17 -35.91 -1.12
C HIS A 588 -8.18 -37.07 -0.95
N LYS A 589 -7.61 -37.58 -2.05
CA LYS A 589 -6.62 -38.68 -1.99
C LYS A 589 -5.28 -38.22 -1.42
N LEU A 590 -4.85 -37.01 -1.78
CA LEU A 590 -3.63 -36.40 -1.26
C LEU A 590 -3.76 -36.12 0.25
N ALA A 591 -4.89 -35.56 0.68
CA ALA A 591 -5.21 -35.36 2.09
C ALA A 591 -5.18 -36.68 2.87
N ALA A 592 -5.82 -37.73 2.34
CA ALA A 592 -5.78 -39.06 2.95
C ALA A 592 -4.36 -39.64 3.05
N TYR A 593 -3.51 -39.41 2.04
CA TYR A 593 -2.11 -39.84 2.05
C TYR A 593 -1.31 -39.19 3.19
N TYR A 594 -1.39 -37.88 3.34
CA TYR A 594 -0.68 -37.15 4.41
C TYR A 594 -1.21 -37.50 5.80
N LEU A 595 -2.52 -37.66 5.95
CA LEU A 595 -3.13 -38.14 7.20
C LEU A 595 -2.64 -39.54 7.57
N SER A 596 -2.61 -40.46 6.60
CA SER A 596 -2.09 -41.82 6.81
C SER A 596 -0.62 -41.81 7.24
N LYS A 597 0.21 -40.95 6.62
CA LYS A 597 1.61 -40.78 7.04
C LYS A 597 1.72 -40.28 8.47
N SER A 598 0.96 -39.24 8.82
CA SER A 598 0.97 -38.69 10.18
C SER A 598 0.51 -39.70 11.23
N GLU A 599 -0.53 -40.49 10.91
CA GLU A 599 -0.99 -41.57 11.77
C GLU A 599 0.08 -42.66 11.95
N GLN A 600 0.79 -43.02 10.88
CA GLN A 600 1.85 -44.01 10.91
C GLN A 600 3.06 -43.51 11.72
N ASP A 601 3.42 -42.24 11.56
CA ASP A 601 4.47 -41.58 12.34
C ASP A 601 4.11 -41.56 13.84
N LEU A 602 2.86 -41.22 14.17
CA LEU A 602 2.35 -41.27 15.54
C LEU A 602 2.46 -42.68 16.14
N LYS A 603 2.01 -43.71 15.41
CA LYS A 603 2.11 -45.13 15.85
C LYS A 603 3.56 -45.55 16.05
N ASN A 604 4.45 -45.20 15.13
CA ASN A 604 5.86 -45.56 15.19
C ASN A 604 6.55 -44.88 16.38
N GLN A 605 6.27 -43.60 16.63
CA GLN A 605 6.79 -42.86 17.78
C GLN A 605 6.29 -43.46 19.10
N LEU A 606 4.97 -43.72 19.22
CA LEU A 606 4.40 -44.37 20.41
C LEU A 606 4.97 -45.77 20.63
N ALA A 607 5.15 -46.58 19.58
CA ALA A 607 5.74 -47.91 19.69
C ALA A 607 7.24 -47.85 20.04
N GLY A 608 7.95 -46.79 19.64
CA GLY A 608 9.35 -46.57 19.99
C GLY A 608 9.52 -46.16 21.45
N GLU A 609 8.74 -45.19 21.92
CA GLU A 609 8.77 -44.72 23.31
C GLU A 609 8.10 -45.71 24.27
N CYS A 610 7.14 -46.49 23.79
CA CYS A 610 6.42 -47.47 24.56
C CYS A 610 6.25 -48.81 23.81
N PRO A 611 7.29 -49.67 23.81
CA PRO A 611 7.31 -50.93 23.04
C PRO A 611 6.14 -51.89 23.33
N MET A 612 5.55 -51.83 24.53
CA MET A 612 4.40 -52.66 24.90
C MET A 612 3.12 -52.35 24.10
N LEU A 613 2.98 -51.13 23.57
CA LEU A 613 1.83 -50.73 22.75
C LEU A 613 1.95 -51.20 21.30
N LYS A 614 3.13 -51.69 20.86
CA LYS A 614 3.41 -51.99 19.45
C LYS A 614 2.36 -52.90 18.79
N ASN A 615 1.92 -53.94 19.49
CA ASN A 615 0.92 -54.87 18.95
C ASN A 615 -0.51 -54.29 18.94
N ASP A 616 -0.87 -53.46 19.94
CA ASP A 616 -2.17 -52.79 19.99
C ASP A 616 -2.28 -51.73 18.88
N LEU A 617 -1.20 -50.96 18.67
CA LEU A 617 -1.13 -49.91 17.67
C LEU A 617 -1.17 -50.43 16.23
N ALA A 618 -0.72 -51.66 15.98
CA ALA A 618 -0.64 -52.23 14.63
C ALA A 618 -2.02 -52.35 13.95
N ASN A 619 -3.08 -52.58 14.72
CA ASN A 619 -4.44 -52.79 14.21
C ASN A 619 -5.41 -51.64 14.53
N ARG A 620 -4.99 -50.66 15.35
CA ARG A 620 -5.82 -49.51 15.72
C ARG A 620 -5.77 -48.45 14.62
N SER A 621 -6.90 -47.78 14.33
CA SER A 621 -6.90 -46.56 13.50
C SER A 621 -7.38 -45.35 14.30
N PHE A 622 -6.68 -44.23 14.16
CA PHE A 622 -6.97 -42.96 14.83
C PHE A 622 -7.71 -41.95 13.94
N LEU A 623 -7.88 -42.24 12.65
CA LEU A 623 -8.55 -41.36 11.68
C LEU A 623 -10.08 -41.55 11.63
N GLY A 624 -10.65 -42.38 12.51
CA GLY A 624 -12.09 -42.65 12.63
C GLY A 624 -12.86 -41.65 13.49
N LYS A 625 -14.15 -41.93 13.74
CA LYS A 625 -15.10 -41.04 14.47
C LYS A 625 -14.79 -40.81 15.97
N GLU A 626 -13.73 -41.41 16.51
CA GLU A 626 -13.43 -41.38 17.95
C GLU A 626 -12.00 -40.88 18.21
N LEU A 627 -11.71 -39.66 17.78
CA LEU A 627 -10.58 -38.87 18.28
C LEU A 627 -10.86 -38.46 19.74
N ASN A 628 -10.62 -39.38 20.67
CA ASN A 628 -10.91 -39.18 22.09
C ASN A 628 -9.66 -39.33 22.95
N TYR A 629 -9.40 -38.30 23.77
CA TYR A 629 -8.35 -38.28 24.77
C TYR A 629 -8.36 -39.46 25.73
N SER A 630 -9.52 -40.07 26.01
CA SER A 630 -9.62 -41.24 26.89
C SER A 630 -8.66 -42.37 26.50
N THR A 631 -8.49 -42.64 25.21
CA THR A 631 -7.56 -43.67 24.71
C THR A 631 -6.11 -43.33 25.05
N PHE A 632 -5.72 -42.06 24.93
CA PHE A 632 -4.36 -41.61 25.17
C PHE A 632 -4.07 -41.46 26.66
N ALA A 633 -5.08 -41.19 27.47
CA ALA A 633 -4.97 -41.23 28.93
C ALA A 633 -4.57 -42.62 29.42
N ASP A 634 -5.17 -43.69 28.87
CA ASP A 634 -4.81 -45.07 29.19
C ASP A 634 -3.36 -45.39 28.78
N PHE A 635 -2.92 -44.95 27.60
CA PHE A 635 -1.54 -45.09 27.16
C PHE A 635 -0.57 -44.34 28.09
N LYS A 636 -0.94 -43.15 28.56
CA LYS A 636 -0.11 -42.35 29.48
C LYS A 636 0.09 -43.05 30.82
N VAL A 637 -0.92 -43.77 31.32
CA VAL A 637 -0.79 -44.62 32.52
C VAL A 637 0.18 -45.78 32.30
N LEU A 638 0.12 -46.42 31.13
CA LEU A 638 0.99 -47.56 30.79
C LEU A 638 2.44 -47.13 30.50
N CYS A 639 2.65 -45.90 30.04
CA CYS A 639 3.90 -45.42 29.46
C CYS A 639 4.36 -44.10 30.10
N ALA A 640 4.51 -44.07 31.43
CA ALA A 640 4.78 -42.86 32.22
C ALA A 640 6.06 -42.05 31.84
N GLY A 641 6.93 -42.59 30.98
CA GLY A 641 8.14 -41.91 30.48
C GLY A 641 8.07 -41.41 29.04
N SER A 642 6.93 -41.54 28.36
CA SER A 642 6.78 -41.10 26.97
C SER A 642 6.71 -39.58 26.87
N ILE A 643 7.64 -39.00 26.12
CA ILE A 643 7.68 -37.56 25.80
C ILE A 643 6.45 -37.19 24.97
N LEU A 644 6.11 -38.02 23.99
CA LEU A 644 4.95 -37.80 23.12
C LEU A 644 3.62 -37.81 23.89
N LEU A 645 3.41 -38.78 24.79
CA LEU A 645 2.19 -38.82 25.61
C LEU A 645 2.13 -37.69 26.64
N ASN A 646 3.28 -37.14 27.05
CA ASN A 646 3.31 -35.94 27.88
C ASN A 646 2.88 -34.68 27.13
N LYS A 647 3.11 -34.60 25.80
CA LYS A 647 2.58 -33.52 24.96
C LYS A 647 1.05 -33.59 24.76
N ILE A 648 0.43 -34.76 25.00
CA ILE A 648 -0.99 -35.00 24.77
C ILE A 648 -1.77 -34.89 26.09
N GLU A 649 -2.58 -33.84 26.20
CA GLU A 649 -3.38 -33.52 27.40
C GLU A 649 -4.86 -33.33 27.10
N ASN A 650 -5.22 -33.10 25.84
CA ASN A 650 -6.60 -32.85 25.45
C ASN A 650 -6.88 -33.34 24.01
N ASN A 651 -8.12 -33.18 23.55
CA ASN A 651 -8.53 -33.59 22.20
C ASN A 651 -7.85 -32.76 21.09
N PHE A 652 -7.51 -31.50 21.35
CA PHE A 652 -6.79 -30.66 20.39
C PHE A 652 -5.38 -31.18 20.16
N ASP A 653 -4.67 -31.61 21.20
CA ASP A 653 -3.31 -32.17 21.08
C ASP A 653 -3.31 -33.40 20.16
N ILE A 654 -4.27 -34.31 20.31
CA ILE A 654 -4.39 -35.51 19.46
C ILE A 654 -4.72 -35.09 18.03
N TYR A 655 -5.65 -34.17 17.89
CA TYR A 655 -6.03 -33.64 16.59
C TYR A 655 -4.83 -33.02 15.87
N TYR A 656 -3.98 -32.25 16.58
CA TYR A 656 -2.74 -31.72 16.07
C TYR A 656 -1.75 -32.83 15.66
N GLN A 657 -1.62 -33.90 16.44
CA GLN A 657 -0.73 -35.04 16.09
C GLN A 657 -1.13 -35.73 14.78
N LEU A 658 -2.39 -35.65 14.35
CA LEU A 658 -2.86 -36.23 13.09
C LEU A 658 -2.96 -35.19 11.98
N VAL A 659 -3.73 -34.14 12.21
CA VAL A 659 -4.05 -33.12 11.20
C VAL A 659 -2.95 -32.07 11.13
N GLY A 660 -2.56 -31.46 12.25
CA GLY A 660 -1.50 -30.44 12.26
C GLY A 660 -0.17 -30.95 11.72
N LYS A 661 0.25 -32.17 12.11
CA LYS A 661 1.45 -32.81 11.56
C LYS A 661 1.32 -33.20 10.08
N ALA A 662 0.15 -33.66 9.64
CA ALA A 662 -0.11 -33.91 8.21
C ALA A 662 0.00 -32.62 7.40
N LEU A 663 -0.59 -31.53 7.91
CA LEU A 663 -0.53 -30.21 7.33
C LEU A 663 0.91 -29.70 7.25
N ASN A 664 1.66 -29.69 8.36
CA ASN A 664 3.07 -29.26 8.37
C ASN A 664 3.92 -30.03 7.35
N ARG A 665 3.72 -31.35 7.25
CA ARG A 665 4.46 -32.17 6.29
C ARG A 665 4.09 -31.84 4.85
N LEU A 666 2.82 -31.60 4.57
CA LEU A 666 2.36 -31.18 3.26
C LEU A 666 2.92 -29.81 2.89
N ASP A 667 2.97 -28.88 3.84
CA ASP A 667 3.54 -27.54 3.67
C ASP A 667 5.04 -27.60 3.35
N ASP A 668 5.81 -28.40 4.10
CA ASP A 668 7.23 -28.65 3.86
C ASP A 668 7.46 -29.26 2.45
N ASP A 669 6.72 -30.31 2.11
CA ASP A 669 6.83 -31.00 0.81
C ASP A 669 6.44 -30.07 -0.36
N PHE A 670 5.38 -29.27 -0.19
CA PHE A 670 4.88 -28.34 -1.21
C PHE A 670 5.86 -27.20 -1.46
N SER A 671 6.37 -26.56 -0.41
CA SER A 671 7.33 -25.47 -0.57
C SER A 671 8.63 -25.95 -1.21
N LEU A 672 9.11 -27.14 -0.86
CA LEU A 672 10.25 -27.73 -1.55
C LEU A 672 9.97 -27.95 -3.04
N GLU A 673 8.76 -28.35 -3.39
CA GLU A 673 8.35 -28.57 -4.77
C GLU A 673 8.26 -27.26 -5.56
N VAL A 674 7.60 -26.24 -5.00
CA VAL A 674 7.50 -24.90 -5.60
C VAL A 674 8.88 -24.29 -5.80
N LEU A 675 9.75 -24.34 -4.79
CA LEU A 675 11.13 -23.86 -4.93
C LEU A 675 11.84 -24.60 -6.08
N THR A 676 11.73 -25.92 -6.11
CA THR A 676 12.40 -26.74 -7.14
C THR A 676 11.87 -26.45 -8.55
N LEU A 677 10.55 -26.30 -8.72
CA LEU A 677 9.92 -25.96 -10.00
C LEU A 677 10.32 -24.57 -10.49
N ASN A 678 10.57 -23.64 -9.58
CA ASN A 678 11.05 -22.30 -9.88
C ASN A 678 12.60 -22.22 -9.99
N GLY A 679 13.28 -23.37 -10.14
CA GLY A 679 14.73 -23.44 -10.37
C GLY A 679 15.59 -23.30 -9.11
N LEU A 680 14.98 -23.29 -7.93
CA LEU A 680 15.64 -23.10 -6.65
C LEU A 680 15.87 -24.45 -5.95
N VAL A 681 17.14 -24.80 -5.75
CA VAL A 681 17.55 -26.04 -5.07
C VAL A 681 18.22 -25.66 -3.75
N PRO A 682 17.46 -25.51 -2.64
CA PRO A 682 18.06 -25.19 -1.35
C PRO A 682 19.02 -26.31 -0.95
N LYS A 683 20.25 -25.93 -0.59
CA LYS A 683 21.26 -26.89 -0.13
C LYS A 683 20.86 -27.40 1.26
N PRO A 684 21.06 -28.68 1.58
CA PRO A 684 20.84 -29.15 2.94
C PRO A 684 21.88 -28.52 3.89
N ILE A 685 21.45 -28.13 5.08
CA ILE A 685 22.37 -27.70 6.14
C ILE A 685 23.17 -28.92 6.61
N GLU A 686 24.50 -28.83 6.62
CA GLU A 686 25.39 -29.99 6.83
C GLU A 686 25.44 -30.48 8.29
N GLU A 687 25.04 -29.64 9.24
CA GLU A 687 25.04 -29.92 10.67
C GLU A 687 23.89 -29.20 11.39
N GLU A 688 23.60 -29.58 12.63
CA GLU A 688 22.60 -28.88 13.45
C GLU A 688 23.09 -27.45 13.75
N ILE A 689 22.18 -26.49 13.68
CA ILE A 689 22.48 -25.07 13.91
C ILE A 689 21.47 -24.47 14.89
N ALA A 690 21.95 -23.63 15.80
CA ALA A 690 21.09 -22.81 16.65
C ALA A 690 20.76 -21.51 15.93
N ILE A 691 19.49 -21.14 15.93
CA ILE A 691 18.94 -19.91 15.36
C ILE A 691 18.11 -19.20 16.43
N PHE A 692 17.94 -17.90 16.26
CA PHE A 692 17.30 -17.02 17.22
C PHE A 692 16.23 -16.17 16.53
N ARG A 693 15.20 -15.79 17.29
CA ARG A 693 14.15 -14.86 16.82
C ARG A 693 13.78 -13.89 17.94
N GLY A 694 13.71 -12.61 17.62
CA GLY A 694 13.21 -11.56 18.52
C GLY A 694 11.77 -11.18 18.19
N LEU A 695 10.97 -10.91 19.22
CA LEU A 695 9.55 -10.58 19.15
C LEU A 695 9.22 -9.49 20.18
N LYS A 696 8.37 -8.52 19.82
CA LYS A 696 8.02 -7.37 20.66
C LYS A 696 6.53 -7.36 20.99
N PHE A 697 6.12 -8.18 21.95
CA PHE A 697 4.76 -8.23 22.49
C PHE A 697 4.72 -9.07 23.77
N ASN A 698 3.63 -8.93 24.55
CA ASN A 698 3.44 -9.71 25.76
C ASN A 698 3.02 -11.15 25.43
N VAL A 699 3.77 -12.11 25.92
CA VAL A 699 3.50 -13.55 25.79
C VAL A 699 3.28 -14.13 27.18
N ASP A 700 2.16 -14.82 27.35
CA ASP A 700 1.84 -15.52 28.58
C ASP A 700 2.42 -16.94 28.59
N SER A 701 2.36 -17.63 29.74
CA SER A 701 2.92 -18.97 29.86
C SER A 701 2.19 -20.02 29.01
N GLU A 702 0.92 -19.79 28.68
CA GLU A 702 0.11 -20.71 27.87
C GLU A 702 0.57 -20.68 26.42
N ASP A 703 0.85 -19.49 25.90
CA ASP A 703 1.43 -19.25 24.57
C ASP A 703 2.80 -19.95 24.43
N ILE A 704 3.68 -19.78 25.41
CA ILE A 704 5.00 -20.46 25.44
C ILE A 704 4.83 -21.98 25.42
N ASN A 705 3.90 -22.52 26.21
CA ASN A 705 3.63 -23.96 26.24
C ASN A 705 3.08 -24.46 24.89
N ALA A 706 2.23 -23.67 24.23
CA ALA A 706 1.71 -23.99 22.91
C ALA A 706 2.84 -24.01 21.86
N TRP A 707 3.79 -23.08 21.91
CA TRP A 707 4.99 -23.11 21.05
C TRP A 707 5.83 -24.37 21.27
N PHE A 708 6.02 -24.82 22.51
CA PHE A 708 6.74 -26.06 22.79
C PHE A 708 6.00 -27.32 22.28
N LYS A 709 4.67 -27.30 22.25
CA LYS A 709 3.86 -28.42 21.76
C LYS A 709 3.73 -28.44 20.24
N TYR A 710 3.43 -27.30 19.63
CA TYR A 710 3.00 -27.20 18.22
C TYR A 710 4.01 -26.54 17.32
N GLY A 711 4.98 -25.81 17.87
CA GLY A 711 5.92 -25.01 17.10
C GLY A 711 5.38 -23.63 16.77
N ILE A 712 6.15 -22.92 15.95
CA ILE A 712 5.95 -21.51 15.62
C ILE A 712 6.11 -21.39 14.12
N LYS A 713 5.16 -20.75 13.42
CA LYS A 713 5.42 -20.37 12.03
C LYS A 713 6.52 -19.31 12.02
N ALA A 714 7.54 -19.51 11.17
CA ALA A 714 8.72 -18.65 11.15
C ALA A 714 8.36 -17.18 10.88
N PHE A 715 7.22 -16.95 10.22
CA PHE A 715 6.74 -15.64 9.83
C PHE A 715 5.53 -15.10 10.60
N SER A 716 4.93 -15.82 11.56
CA SER A 716 3.57 -15.51 12.02
C SER A 716 3.47 -14.53 13.20
N ILE A 717 2.72 -13.44 13.00
CA ILE A 717 1.70 -12.90 13.93
C ILE A 717 0.45 -12.39 13.15
N GLY A 718 0.56 -12.11 11.84
CA GLY A 718 -0.55 -11.59 11.02
C GLY A 718 -1.48 -12.62 10.35
N GLU A 719 -2.72 -12.19 10.05
CA GLU A 719 -3.84 -13.01 9.53
C GLU A 719 -3.71 -13.49 8.08
N ASN A 720 -2.71 -13.00 7.35
CA ASN A 720 -2.58 -13.14 5.90
C ASN A 720 -1.56 -14.19 5.43
N GLN A 721 -1.06 -15.05 6.34
CA GLN A 721 -0.16 -16.13 5.94
C GLN A 721 -0.89 -17.39 5.50
N LYS A 722 -0.41 -17.92 4.39
CA LYS A 722 -1.00 -19.04 3.68
C LYS A 722 -0.33 -20.33 4.13
N PHE A 723 -1.13 -21.37 4.27
CA PHE A 723 -0.63 -22.74 4.20
C PHE A 723 -0.30 -22.99 2.70
N LEU A 724 0.81 -23.62 2.32
CA LEU A 724 1.23 -23.72 0.91
C LEU A 724 1.61 -22.37 0.23
N GLY A 725 2.58 -21.64 0.79
CA GLY A 725 3.25 -20.51 0.11
C GLY A 725 4.17 -19.68 1.01
N PHE A 726 5.19 -19.05 0.42
CA PHE A 726 6.02 -18.04 1.07
C PHE A 726 5.36 -16.67 0.85
N TYR A 727 5.03 -15.93 1.90
CA TYR A 727 4.58 -14.55 1.69
C TYR A 727 5.78 -13.67 1.32
N VAL A 728 6.03 -13.45 0.01
CA VAL A 728 6.98 -12.43 -0.48
C VAL A 728 6.46 -11.80 -1.77
N ASN A 729 5.38 -11.00 -1.70
CA ASN A 729 4.98 -10.14 -2.84
C ASN A 729 5.07 -8.63 -2.53
N GLN A 730 5.60 -8.28 -1.37
CA GLN A 730 5.96 -6.93 -0.99
C GLN A 730 7.38 -7.05 -0.43
N PRO A 731 8.34 -6.19 -0.80
CA PRO A 731 9.57 -6.08 -0.05
C PRO A 731 9.18 -5.74 1.39
N TRP A 732 9.25 -6.73 2.29
CA TRP A 732 9.22 -6.52 3.73
C TRP A 732 8.15 -5.52 4.23
N ASN A 733 6.88 -5.94 4.30
CA ASN A 733 5.83 -5.28 5.10
C ASN A 733 5.76 -3.73 5.03
N GLU A 734 5.74 -3.12 3.84
CA GLU A 734 5.12 -1.79 3.70
C GLU A 734 3.60 -1.98 3.66
N ILE A 735 2.96 -1.73 4.80
CA ILE A 735 1.57 -1.25 4.82
C ILE A 735 1.70 0.28 4.78
N ASP A 736 0.82 0.94 4.01
CA ASP A 736 0.77 2.39 3.82
C ASP A 736 1.14 3.16 5.11
N GLU A 737 1.97 4.21 4.96
CA GLU A 737 2.46 5.11 6.03
C GLU A 737 3.67 4.65 6.87
N GLY A 738 4.56 3.80 6.34
CA GLY A 738 5.85 3.53 7.00
C GLY A 738 5.75 2.80 8.34
N ARG A 739 4.58 2.23 8.65
CA ARG A 739 4.32 1.43 9.84
C ARG A 739 4.50 -0.05 9.53
N TRP A 740 5.54 -0.64 10.13
CA TRP A 740 5.79 -2.07 10.11
C TRP A 740 4.83 -2.74 11.10
N GLU A 741 3.57 -3.01 10.71
CA GLU A 741 2.59 -3.62 11.64
C GLU A 741 3.01 -5.02 12.12
N PHE A 742 3.95 -5.66 11.43
CA PHE A 742 4.63 -6.86 11.91
C PHE A 742 6.13 -6.58 11.91
N GLY A 743 6.68 -6.34 13.11
CA GLY A 743 8.12 -6.21 13.31
C GLY A 743 8.83 -7.32 12.55
N GLY A 744 9.76 -6.93 11.67
CA GLY A 744 10.31 -7.80 10.64
C GLY A 744 10.72 -9.17 11.18
N THR A 745 10.47 -10.18 10.36
CA THR A 745 10.65 -11.59 10.65
C THR A 745 12.12 -12.00 10.56
N TYR A 746 12.88 -11.70 11.59
CA TYR A 746 14.31 -12.00 11.65
C TYR A 746 14.56 -13.30 12.42
N VAL A 747 14.74 -14.40 11.68
CA VAL A 747 15.36 -15.62 12.20
C VAL A 747 16.85 -15.54 11.87
N SER A 748 17.69 -15.36 12.88
CA SER A 748 19.13 -15.14 12.70
C SER A 748 19.98 -16.22 13.35
N LEU A 749 21.13 -16.50 12.75
CA LEU A 749 22.21 -17.22 13.44
C LEU A 749 22.81 -16.36 14.56
N GLU A 750 22.83 -15.03 14.41
CA GLU A 750 23.41 -14.11 15.39
C GLU A 750 22.37 -13.71 16.47
N PRO A 751 22.54 -14.13 17.73
CA PRO A 751 21.59 -13.87 18.80
C PRO A 751 21.45 -12.37 19.13
N ASN A 752 22.54 -11.60 19.03
CA ASN A 752 22.50 -10.16 19.28
C ASN A 752 21.59 -9.42 18.29
N MET A 753 21.59 -9.82 17.02
CA MET A 753 20.71 -9.21 16.00
C MET A 753 19.24 -9.47 16.34
N SER A 754 18.89 -10.72 16.63
CA SER A 754 17.54 -11.08 17.06
C SER A 754 17.11 -10.33 18.34
N ALA A 755 18.01 -10.10 19.30
CA ALA A 755 17.69 -9.34 20.52
C ALA A 755 17.46 -7.84 20.24
N ASN A 756 18.23 -7.26 19.32
CA ASN A 756 18.02 -5.88 18.84
C ASN A 756 16.64 -5.68 18.23
N PHE A 757 16.13 -6.66 17.48
CA PHE A 757 14.76 -6.64 16.95
C PHE A 757 13.69 -6.72 18.03
N ALA A 758 13.87 -7.57 19.05
CA ALA A 758 12.94 -7.64 20.18
C ALA A 758 12.77 -6.27 20.88
N ALA A 759 13.83 -5.44 20.90
CA ALA A 759 13.80 -4.09 21.46
C ALA A 759 13.23 -3.00 20.52
N GLY A 760 12.78 -3.38 19.31
CA GLY A 760 12.05 -2.56 18.35
C GLY A 760 12.81 -1.34 17.81
N LEU A 761 13.91 -1.58 17.12
CA LEU A 761 14.60 -0.58 16.29
C LEU A 761 13.75 -0.01 15.13
N THR A 762 12.51 -0.46 14.93
CA THR A 762 11.62 -0.08 13.81
C THR A 762 10.26 0.49 14.21
N ALA A 763 9.98 0.78 15.49
CA ALA A 763 8.67 1.26 15.93
C ALA A 763 8.77 2.61 16.67
N GLU A 764 8.22 3.67 16.08
CA GLU A 764 8.27 5.05 16.60
C GLU A 764 7.50 5.25 17.92
N ASP A 765 6.51 4.40 18.25
CA ASP A 765 5.63 4.59 19.43
C ASP A 765 5.45 3.33 20.29
N ALA A 766 6.51 2.87 20.97
CA ALA A 766 6.43 1.66 21.79
C ALA A 766 6.24 1.94 23.29
N ILE A 767 4.97 1.92 23.73
CA ILE A 767 4.59 1.86 25.15
C ILE A 767 4.85 0.43 25.68
N SER A 768 5.76 0.29 26.64
CA SER A 768 5.90 -0.79 27.66
C SER A 768 5.45 -2.23 27.33
N GLN A 769 5.89 -2.83 26.22
CA GLN A 769 5.68 -4.28 25.97
C GLN A 769 6.95 -5.09 26.23
N ASP A 770 6.80 -6.27 26.85
CA ASP A 770 7.88 -7.24 27.08
C ASP A 770 8.58 -7.59 25.74
N SER A 771 9.90 -7.75 25.80
CA SER A 771 10.73 -8.22 24.66
C SER A 771 10.96 -9.73 24.79
N ILE A 772 10.49 -10.50 23.80
CA ILE A 772 10.58 -11.96 23.76
C ILE A 772 11.70 -12.37 22.80
N PHE A 773 12.49 -13.35 23.22
CA PHE A 773 13.60 -13.88 22.45
C PHE A 773 13.54 -15.40 22.46
N ILE A 774 13.63 -16.03 21.30
CA ILE A 774 13.39 -17.47 21.13
C ILE A 774 14.66 -18.12 20.58
N GLU A 775 15.11 -19.19 21.22
CA GLU A 775 16.19 -20.05 20.72
C GLU A 775 15.59 -21.31 20.12
N MET A 776 16.02 -21.64 18.91
CA MET A 776 15.57 -22.79 18.15
C MET A 776 16.75 -23.53 17.53
N ARG A 777 16.58 -24.82 17.22
CA ARG A 777 17.59 -25.66 16.58
C ARG A 777 17.05 -26.28 15.32
N ILE A 778 17.69 -25.97 14.20
CA ILE A 778 17.36 -26.55 12.90
C ILE A 778 18.18 -27.82 12.73
N SER A 779 17.49 -28.92 12.42
CA SER A 779 18.11 -30.23 12.24
C SER A 779 19.04 -30.26 11.03
N LYS A 780 20.07 -31.11 11.09
CA LYS A 780 20.90 -31.47 9.93
C LYS A 780 20.00 -31.93 8.78
N ASN A 781 20.34 -31.51 7.56
CA ASN A 781 19.65 -31.75 6.29
C ASN A 781 18.37 -30.92 6.05
N SER A 782 18.05 -29.98 6.94
CA SER A 782 16.98 -29.02 6.64
C SER A 782 17.39 -28.14 5.45
N PRO A 783 16.44 -27.71 4.60
CA PRO A 783 16.73 -26.88 3.44
C PRO A 783 17.29 -25.52 3.89
N GLN A 784 18.49 -25.19 3.41
CA GLN A 784 19.08 -23.87 3.59
C GLN A 784 18.46 -22.91 2.56
N VAL A 785 17.74 -21.91 3.06
CA VAL A 785 17.30 -20.77 2.28
C VAL A 785 17.87 -19.54 2.95
N SER A 786 18.63 -18.71 2.23
CA SER A 786 19.41 -17.62 2.82
C SER A 786 18.95 -16.27 2.27
N GLY A 787 18.85 -15.25 3.14
CA GLY A 787 18.50 -13.87 2.79
C GLY A 787 19.57 -12.88 3.26
N SER A 788 19.58 -11.67 2.69
CA SER A 788 20.44 -10.57 3.17
C SER A 788 19.68 -9.24 3.20
N PHE A 789 19.44 -8.74 4.41
CA PHE A 789 19.13 -7.33 4.67
C PHE A 789 20.36 -6.67 5.33
N THR A 790 20.41 -5.34 5.39
CA THR A 790 21.57 -4.50 5.75
C THR A 790 22.47 -5.06 6.88
N PHE A 791 23.51 -5.82 6.52
CA PHE A 791 24.48 -6.50 7.41
C PHE A 791 23.99 -7.75 8.18
N GLU A 792 22.95 -8.44 7.69
CA GLU A 792 22.22 -9.45 8.46
C GLU A 792 22.37 -10.90 7.94
N HIS A 793 22.28 -11.84 8.87
CA HIS A 793 22.50 -13.28 8.67
C HIS A 793 21.18 -14.06 8.85
N GLU A 794 20.43 -14.29 7.77
CA GLU A 794 19.07 -14.86 7.83
C GLU A 794 18.91 -16.25 7.21
N LEU A 795 18.01 -17.04 7.78
CA LEU A 795 17.52 -18.30 7.21
C LEU A 795 16.00 -18.31 7.07
N ILE A 796 15.50 -18.65 5.88
CA ILE A 796 14.07 -18.69 5.55
C ILE A 796 13.58 -20.14 5.69
N PHE A 797 12.61 -20.37 6.57
CA PHE A 797 11.91 -21.65 6.73
C PHE A 797 10.41 -21.40 6.80
N ASN A 798 9.57 -22.35 6.39
CA ASN A 798 8.10 -22.18 6.48
C ASN A 798 7.61 -22.14 7.94
N GLY A 799 8.18 -22.99 8.78
CA GLY A 799 7.78 -23.17 10.17
C GLY A 799 8.84 -23.88 10.99
N ILE A 800 8.75 -23.71 12.30
CA ILE A 800 9.65 -24.28 13.28
C ILE A 800 8.83 -25.22 14.15
N LYS A 801 9.22 -26.49 14.23
CA LYS A 801 8.48 -27.51 14.96
C LYS A 801 8.63 -27.30 16.46
N GLY A 802 7.65 -27.74 17.25
CA GLY A 802 7.69 -27.56 18.70
C GLY A 802 8.92 -28.19 19.36
N GLU A 803 9.38 -29.33 18.85
CA GLU A 803 10.64 -29.98 19.25
C GLU A 803 11.93 -29.22 18.84
N GLU A 804 11.85 -28.30 17.89
CA GLU A 804 12.98 -27.45 17.46
C GLU A 804 13.11 -26.21 18.34
N VAL A 805 12.06 -25.81 19.06
CA VAL A 805 12.10 -24.71 20.04
C VAL A 805 12.81 -25.17 21.30
N VAL A 806 13.93 -24.53 21.66
CA VAL A 806 14.74 -24.91 22.82
C VAL A 806 14.31 -24.15 24.07
N ALA A 807 14.22 -22.83 23.96
CA ALA A 807 13.92 -21.95 25.07
C ALA A 807 13.30 -20.63 24.62
N VAL A 808 12.46 -20.06 25.48
CA VAL A 808 11.90 -18.72 25.34
C VAL A 808 12.41 -17.86 26.48
N TYR A 809 12.94 -16.69 26.13
CA TYR A 809 13.55 -15.73 27.03
C TYR A 809 12.72 -14.47 27.07
N LYS A 810 12.51 -13.91 28.28
CA LYS A 810 12.07 -12.52 28.43
C LYS A 810 13.30 -11.65 28.63
N LEU A 811 13.35 -10.52 27.94
CA LEU A 811 14.45 -9.58 27.97
C LEU A 811 14.04 -8.27 28.63
N ASP A 812 14.94 -7.72 29.43
CA ASP A 812 14.94 -6.33 29.86
C ASP A 812 15.94 -5.53 29.01
N VAL A 813 15.53 -4.35 28.56
CA VAL A 813 16.28 -3.54 27.60
C VAL A 813 16.85 -2.33 28.34
N GLU A 814 18.16 -2.32 28.54
CA GLU A 814 18.88 -1.23 29.18
C GLU A 814 19.58 -0.35 28.13
N GLU A 815 19.27 0.95 28.09
CA GLU A 815 20.01 1.92 27.26
C GLU A 815 21.21 2.48 28.01
N LEU A 816 22.42 2.23 27.49
CA LEU A 816 23.67 2.74 28.05
C LEU A 816 24.53 3.31 26.92
N ASN A 817 24.80 4.62 26.96
CA ASN A 817 25.71 5.33 26.04
C ASN A 817 25.42 5.05 24.55
N TYR A 818 24.17 5.22 24.10
CA TYR A 818 23.74 4.99 22.71
C TYR A 818 23.87 3.54 22.23
N SER A 819 24.07 2.58 23.13
CA SER A 819 24.03 1.13 22.85
C SER A 819 22.96 0.46 23.71
N LYS A 820 22.09 -0.35 23.09
CA LYS A 820 21.10 -1.18 23.80
C LYS A 820 21.78 -2.45 24.30
N LYS A 821 21.52 -2.81 25.56
CA LYS A 821 21.91 -4.09 26.15
C LYS A 821 20.67 -4.90 26.49
N PHE A 822 20.74 -6.21 26.24
CA PHE A 822 19.60 -7.12 26.42
C PHE A 822 19.90 -8.10 27.54
N LYS A 823 19.23 -7.93 28.67
CA LYS A 823 19.42 -8.77 29.85
C LYS A 823 18.32 -9.80 29.94
N VAL A 824 18.70 -11.06 30.12
CA VAL A 824 17.73 -12.15 30.31
C VAL A 824 17.13 -12.06 31.71
N ILE A 825 15.81 -11.84 31.80
CA ILE A 825 15.08 -11.76 33.08
C ILE A 825 14.30 -13.02 33.41
N SER A 826 13.93 -13.81 32.41
CA SER A 826 13.34 -15.15 32.62
C SER A 826 13.68 -16.10 31.48
N VAL A 827 13.71 -17.40 31.78
CA VAL A 827 13.95 -18.47 30.81
C VAL A 827 12.90 -19.56 31.00
N ALA A 828 12.12 -19.82 29.97
CA ALA A 828 11.28 -21.00 29.86
C ALA A 828 12.00 -22.05 28.99
N LYS A 829 12.40 -23.17 29.60
CA LYS A 829 12.99 -24.30 28.88
C LYS A 829 11.88 -25.19 28.31
N ASN A 830 12.01 -25.64 27.06
CA ASN A 830 11.08 -26.62 26.51
C ASN A 830 11.12 -27.93 27.33
N PRO A 831 10.00 -28.36 27.95
CA PRO A 831 9.97 -29.56 28.79
C PRO A 831 9.94 -30.86 27.99
N TYR A 832 9.80 -30.80 26.66
CA TYR A 832 9.62 -31.98 25.80
C TYR A 832 10.86 -32.33 24.96
N ILE A 833 12.01 -31.73 25.25
CA ILE A 833 13.28 -32.04 24.60
C ILE A 833 14.22 -32.76 25.58
N SER A 834 15.23 -33.45 25.05
CA SER A 834 16.19 -34.22 25.85
C SER A 834 16.87 -33.37 26.93
N ASP A 835 17.07 -33.94 28.13
CA ASP A 835 17.78 -33.28 29.24
C ASP A 835 19.20 -32.83 28.89
N GLY A 836 19.82 -33.45 27.88
CA GLY A 836 21.12 -33.06 27.36
C GLY A 836 21.14 -31.73 26.60
N ILE A 837 19.99 -31.24 26.14
CA ILE A 837 19.86 -29.95 25.45
C ILE A 837 19.58 -28.87 26.50
N LYS A 838 20.47 -27.87 26.57
CA LYS A 838 20.39 -26.77 27.53
C LYS A 838 20.16 -25.44 26.80
N PRO A 839 19.33 -24.54 27.35
CA PRO A 839 19.23 -23.16 26.88
C PRO A 839 20.61 -22.51 26.83
N LYS A 840 20.87 -21.73 25.78
CA LYS A 840 22.14 -21.01 25.58
C LYS A 840 22.40 -19.97 26.67
N TYR A 841 21.37 -19.28 27.14
CA TYR A 841 21.49 -18.20 28.12
C TYR A 841 20.82 -18.53 29.46
N GLN A 842 21.31 -17.90 30.53
CA GLN A 842 20.75 -17.98 31.89
C GLN A 842 20.19 -16.64 32.36
N VAL A 843 19.33 -16.68 33.37
CA VAL A 843 18.79 -15.46 34.00
C VAL A 843 19.94 -14.60 34.53
N GLY A 844 19.93 -13.32 34.16
CA GLY A 844 20.94 -12.32 34.51
C GLY A 844 22.06 -12.14 33.48
N GLU A 845 22.17 -13.02 32.49
CA GLU A 845 23.16 -12.88 31.41
C GLU A 845 22.72 -11.83 30.37
N TYR A 846 23.71 -11.28 29.66
CA TYR A 846 23.49 -10.34 28.56
C TYR A 846 23.67 -11.03 27.22
N ILE A 847 22.78 -10.75 26.27
CA ILE A 847 22.95 -11.17 24.89
C ILE A 847 23.93 -10.21 24.21
N GLY A 848 25.01 -10.76 23.65
CA GLY A 848 26.04 -10.00 22.94
C GLY A 848 26.40 -10.65 21.61
N VAL A 849 27.27 -9.96 20.85
CA VAL A 849 27.75 -10.40 19.52
C VAL A 849 28.39 -11.79 19.62
N ASP A 850 27.97 -12.70 18.75
CA ASP A 850 28.48 -14.07 18.68
C ASP A 850 29.31 -14.28 17.42
N GLN A 851 30.63 -14.21 17.58
CA GLN A 851 31.57 -14.34 16.47
C GLN A 851 31.56 -15.74 15.85
N GLU A 852 31.24 -16.78 16.62
CA GLU A 852 31.15 -18.15 16.10
C GLU A 852 29.93 -18.28 15.18
N ALA A 853 28.79 -17.71 15.58
CA ALA A 853 27.59 -17.66 14.75
C ALA A 853 27.81 -16.89 13.44
N ILE A 854 28.48 -15.72 13.51
CA ILE A 854 28.85 -14.93 12.33
C ILE A 854 29.72 -15.75 11.37
N ASN A 855 30.74 -16.43 11.90
CA ASN A 855 31.63 -17.27 11.09
C ASN A 855 30.86 -18.45 10.46
N LYS A 856 29.94 -19.05 11.22
CA LYS A 856 29.08 -20.13 10.74
C LYS A 856 28.20 -19.67 9.57
N TYR A 857 27.58 -18.49 9.68
CA TYR A 857 26.82 -17.91 8.58
C TYR A 857 27.68 -17.66 7.34
N ASN A 858 28.85 -17.04 7.51
CA ASN A 858 29.76 -16.77 6.38
C ASN A 858 30.18 -18.06 5.65
N ASN A 859 30.28 -19.17 6.38
CA ASN A 859 30.57 -20.49 5.81
C ASN A 859 29.39 -21.14 5.06
N LEU A 860 28.15 -20.70 5.31
CA LEU A 860 26.97 -21.15 4.55
C LEU A 860 26.95 -20.63 3.10
N LYS A 861 27.92 -19.79 2.70
CA LYS A 861 28.11 -19.25 1.33
C LYS A 861 26.85 -18.57 0.77
N CYS A 862 26.16 -17.81 1.62
CA CYS A 862 25.02 -17.00 1.22
C CYS A 862 25.46 -15.88 0.26
N PRO A 863 24.68 -15.54 -0.79
CA PRO A 863 25.03 -14.46 -1.71
C PRO A 863 25.12 -13.09 -1.03
N THR A 864 26.10 -12.27 -1.41
CA THR A 864 26.44 -11.00 -0.75
C THR A 864 25.95 -9.75 -1.50
N GLU A 865 25.22 -9.88 -2.61
CA GLU A 865 24.89 -8.74 -3.46
C GLU A 865 23.68 -7.94 -2.95
N HIS A 866 23.97 -6.83 -2.28
CA HIS A 866 23.01 -5.76 -2.00
C HIS A 866 22.66 -5.02 -3.29
N THR A 867 21.44 -5.21 -3.82
CA THR A 867 20.89 -4.31 -4.85
C THR A 867 19.68 -3.56 -4.32
N ALA A 868 19.63 -2.25 -4.60
CA ALA A 868 18.58 -1.32 -4.15
C ALA A 868 17.15 -1.68 -4.62
N ASN A 869 17.01 -2.63 -5.55
CA ASN A 869 15.72 -3.24 -5.89
C ASN A 869 15.52 -4.45 -4.98
N MET A 870 14.63 -4.25 -4.02
CA MET A 870 14.38 -5.10 -2.87
C MET A 870 13.51 -6.34 -3.25
N GLN A 871 13.86 -7.02 -4.34
CA GLN A 871 13.40 -8.39 -4.62
C GLN A 871 14.40 -9.35 -3.96
N SER A 872 13.89 -10.34 -3.22
CA SER A 872 14.69 -11.47 -2.77
C SER A 872 15.54 -11.97 -3.95
N MET A 873 16.84 -12.24 -3.74
CA MET A 873 17.71 -12.79 -4.79
C MET A 873 17.17 -14.09 -5.39
N LEU A 874 16.27 -14.81 -4.69
CA LEU A 874 15.58 -16.00 -5.20
C LEU A 874 14.65 -15.68 -6.38
N TYR A 875 14.22 -14.42 -6.53
CA TYR A 875 13.33 -13.94 -7.58
C TYR A 875 13.97 -12.92 -8.53
N LYS A 876 15.18 -12.44 -8.22
CA LYS A 876 15.89 -11.40 -9.00
C LYS A 876 16.17 -11.81 -10.45
N ASP A 877 16.38 -13.11 -10.69
CA ASP A 877 16.60 -13.69 -12.01
C ASP A 877 15.35 -14.45 -12.52
N TYR A 878 14.21 -14.35 -11.84
CA TYR A 878 13.01 -15.09 -12.24
C TYR A 878 12.52 -14.70 -13.63
N ASP A 879 12.48 -13.39 -13.92
CA ASP A 879 12.09 -12.89 -15.24
C ASP A 879 13.09 -13.32 -16.32
N ASP A 880 14.40 -13.39 -16.01
CA ASP A 880 15.45 -13.81 -16.93
C ASP A 880 15.44 -15.34 -17.14
N PHE A 881 15.14 -16.12 -16.09
CA PHE A 881 14.83 -17.54 -16.14
C PHE A 881 13.60 -17.79 -17.03
N MET A 882 12.48 -17.08 -16.81
CA MET A 882 11.28 -17.21 -17.62
C MET A 882 11.53 -16.83 -19.09
N ASN A 883 12.34 -15.79 -19.35
CA ASN A 883 12.73 -15.38 -20.70
C ASN A 883 13.65 -16.39 -21.40
N LYS A 884 14.49 -17.10 -20.63
CA LYS A 884 15.40 -18.12 -21.14
C LYS A 884 14.69 -19.45 -21.40
N TYR A 885 13.65 -19.76 -20.63
CA TYR A 885 12.86 -20.99 -20.72
C TYR A 885 11.60 -20.85 -21.60
N THR A 886 11.27 -19.66 -22.09
CA THR A 886 10.22 -19.46 -23.12
C THR A 886 10.74 -19.58 -24.57
N GLN A 887 12.04 -19.91 -24.76
CA GLN A 887 12.62 -20.16 -26.08
C GLN A 887 12.77 -21.67 -26.38
N ASP A 888 12.57 -22.04 -27.66
CA ASP A 888 12.39 -23.39 -28.25
C ASP A 888 13.47 -24.49 -27.98
N GLN A 889 14.40 -24.34 -27.05
CA GLN A 889 15.46 -25.34 -26.76
C GLN A 889 15.05 -26.46 -25.77
N TYR A 890 13.74 -26.73 -25.64
CA TYR A 890 13.14 -27.36 -24.46
C TYR A 890 13.27 -28.89 -24.29
N SER A 891 13.80 -29.66 -25.26
CA SER A 891 13.71 -31.14 -25.20
C SER A 891 14.95 -31.89 -24.68
N GLU A 892 16.17 -31.35 -24.86
CA GLU A 892 17.41 -32.00 -24.38
C GLU A 892 17.74 -31.63 -22.93
N ASP A 893 17.48 -30.39 -22.53
CA ASP A 893 17.75 -29.91 -21.16
C ASP A 893 16.76 -30.46 -20.14
N GLN A 894 15.50 -30.75 -20.51
CA GLN A 894 14.54 -31.42 -19.62
C GLN A 894 14.97 -32.85 -19.26
N ASN A 895 15.43 -33.64 -20.24
CA ASN A 895 15.91 -35.00 -19.98
C ASN A 895 17.17 -35.00 -19.12
N THR A 896 18.03 -34.00 -19.31
CA THR A 896 19.23 -33.79 -18.49
C THR A 896 18.87 -33.29 -17.08
N LEU A 897 17.88 -32.41 -16.90
CA LEU A 897 17.41 -32.01 -15.56
C LEU A 897 16.78 -33.20 -14.81
N VAL A 898 15.93 -33.98 -15.48
CA VAL A 898 15.28 -35.18 -14.92
C VAL A 898 16.31 -36.26 -14.55
N SER A 899 17.35 -36.46 -15.38
CA SER A 899 18.37 -37.49 -15.14
C SER A 899 19.46 -37.08 -14.15
N THR A 900 19.70 -35.78 -13.94
CA THR A 900 20.89 -35.27 -13.23
C THR A 900 20.56 -34.46 -11.97
N TYR A 901 19.39 -33.80 -11.89
CA TYR A 901 19.01 -32.96 -10.75
C TYR A 901 17.98 -33.60 -9.81
N PHE A 902 17.12 -34.49 -10.32
CA PHE A 902 16.09 -35.18 -9.50
C PHE A 902 16.53 -36.54 -8.97
N THR A 903 17.61 -37.11 -9.51
CA THR A 903 18.23 -38.38 -9.09
C THR A 903 18.98 -38.26 -7.76
N ASP A 904 19.59 -37.12 -7.45
CA ASP A 904 20.41 -36.95 -6.24
C ASP A 904 19.60 -36.74 -4.95
N ARG A 905 18.29 -36.46 -5.04
CA ARG A 905 17.39 -36.42 -3.86
C ARG A 905 16.85 -37.80 -3.45
N VAL A 906 17.26 -38.88 -4.13
CA VAL A 906 16.91 -40.28 -3.78
C VAL A 906 17.63 -40.77 -2.50
N HIS A 907 18.56 -39.99 -1.93
CA HIS A 907 19.43 -40.43 -0.83
C HIS A 907 19.21 -39.81 0.55
N TYR A 908 18.05 -39.21 0.84
CA TYR A 908 17.72 -38.79 2.21
C TYR A 908 16.80 -39.76 2.95
N GLY A 909 17.43 -40.73 3.64
CA GLY A 909 16.89 -41.46 4.79
C GLY A 909 16.18 -42.79 4.51
N ASN A 910 16.89 -43.92 4.74
CA ASN A 910 16.46 -45.31 5.06
C ASN A 910 15.11 -45.90 4.60
N TYR A 911 14.43 -45.36 3.59
CA TYR A 911 13.35 -46.02 2.88
C TYR A 911 13.84 -46.38 1.47
N THR A 912 14.25 -47.63 1.30
CA THR A 912 14.57 -48.18 -0.03
C THR A 912 13.27 -48.36 -0.82
N ILE A 913 12.94 -47.43 -1.71
CA ILE A 913 11.93 -47.66 -2.75
C ILE A 913 12.67 -48.02 -4.03
N LYS A 914 12.52 -49.28 -4.47
CA LYS A 914 12.76 -49.70 -5.85
C LYS A 914 11.84 -48.86 -6.74
N ALA A 915 12.40 -47.86 -7.43
CA ALA A 915 11.67 -47.13 -8.45
C ALA A 915 11.36 -48.07 -9.63
N LEU A 916 10.08 -48.09 -10.01
CA LEU A 916 9.57 -48.67 -11.24
C LEU A 916 10.23 -47.99 -12.45
N PHE A 917 11.11 -48.71 -13.14
CA PHE A 917 11.01 -48.74 -14.60
C PHE A 917 9.98 -49.81 -14.92
N GLY A 918 8.79 -49.40 -15.35
CA GLY A 918 7.82 -50.30 -15.95
C GLY A 918 8.32 -50.76 -17.31
N PHE A 919 9.17 -51.79 -17.32
CA PHE A 919 9.23 -52.76 -18.40
C PHE A 919 9.01 -54.12 -17.76
N ASP A 920 7.74 -54.49 -17.56
CA ASP A 920 7.42 -55.91 -17.52
C ASP A 920 7.77 -56.49 -18.89
N GLY A 921 8.48 -57.61 -18.87
CA GLY A 921 9.11 -58.21 -20.03
C GLY A 921 8.17 -58.38 -21.21
N PHE A 922 8.51 -57.74 -22.32
CA PHE A 922 8.39 -58.39 -23.61
C PHE A 922 9.59 -59.33 -23.76
N GLU A 923 9.40 -60.60 -23.43
CA GLU A 923 10.22 -61.64 -24.04
C GLU A 923 9.88 -61.65 -25.54
N TYR A 924 10.77 -61.10 -26.36
CA TYR A 924 10.90 -61.58 -27.73
C TYR A 924 11.47 -63.00 -27.66
N ASN A 925 10.60 -64.00 -27.66
CA ASN A 925 10.97 -65.26 -28.31
C ASN A 925 10.36 -65.24 -29.71
N MET A 926 11.25 -65.33 -30.70
CA MET A 926 10.95 -65.46 -32.11
C MET A 926 9.79 -66.45 -32.34
N CYS A 927 8.78 -66.03 -33.09
CA CYS A 927 8.17 -66.90 -34.10
C CYS A 927 7.75 -66.06 -35.32
N ASP A 928 8.09 -66.64 -36.47
CA ASP A 928 7.85 -66.22 -37.85
C ASP A 928 6.35 -66.00 -38.15
N PRO A 929 6.02 -65.26 -39.23
CA PRO A 929 4.67 -64.86 -39.57
C PRO A 929 3.93 -65.99 -40.29
N GLU A 930 3.25 -66.86 -39.56
CA GLU A 930 2.13 -67.63 -40.09
C GLU A 930 1.25 -68.19 -38.96
N HIS A 931 -0.05 -67.90 -39.03
CA HIS A 931 -1.16 -68.52 -38.29
C HIS A 931 -1.48 -68.07 -36.84
N LEU A 932 -2.54 -67.24 -36.77
CA LEU A 932 -3.81 -67.49 -36.05
C LEU A 932 -3.86 -67.57 -34.51
N CYS A 933 -4.63 -66.61 -33.98
CA CYS A 933 -5.91 -66.77 -33.24
C CYS A 933 -5.98 -66.57 -31.72
N CYS A 934 -7.04 -65.81 -31.39
CA CYS A 934 -7.81 -65.63 -30.15
C CYS A 934 -7.29 -64.66 -29.10
#